data_AF-A0A165TWP3-F1
#
_entry.id   AF-A0A165TWP3-F1
#
_cell.length_a   1.000
_cell.length_b   1.000
_cell.length_c   1.000
_cell.angle_alpha   90.00
_cell.angle_beta   90.00
_cell.angle_gamma   90.00
#
_symmetry.space_group_name_H-M   'P 1'
#
loop_
_entity.id
_entity.type
_entity.pdbx_description
1 polymer ?
#
loop_
_entity_poly.entity_id
_entity_poly.type
_entity_poly.pdbx_seq_one_letter_code
_entity_poly.pdbx_strand_id
1 'polypeptide(L)'
;MTSSSPSTSPLVSRRAVFGSSSSPSPTHGRNPVSLRLYKVLGAGFEDEPTKEALRTLSELYGATSASGAKTTLVNGKTAKGETQVDSDTDDDDDTEEGASEEAKLSLGPFLSDEVTAPTGAAAHARKNLRRDIDVKLAGSSRKFLSALGQVDQKLDALQAYITTMRAQCDQAHTQLHTTNEACKSLLDQAGNLRQERDTVATQQTILNLFVSRFTLTSEEVIALTSRDVLPGKRFFAAMDKAVKIREDCRVLMSVDGPTKAGVDIIAATSSNLEQAYDKIFRYLTSEFQAIGRGNRDWERSVDPDANLEASPTLKEAVRRLRDRPELLSDALEVLSQTRQSTLLATFLDALTRGGPSGLPRPIELHAHDPLRYIGDMLAWLHQAIAAEREFMESLFELGRDGIGGRMIGSARKFEKGRMGEVEEWIGDMVDKNVGKLSGPLKLRVQQTLRSQESPILAYKVSNLLKFYELTMRRTIGEDAVLSEALREMSDVSDKVFFDAIEAQGRALLRLLLNLDDTALTPPAPIQEHMQMLRDILSVYESSRLDDSGRTEAEESGEDGKSKSPSEFGVERILDVMVDPALEVCLTAAEEKRRSRPSWDQAVFVLNSLTYLQGVLESYAFASTKRESLSAMIEDKVNQLVEEHYHDVLKDTGLDTVIIVLQAKDPGVPLSRLDAAQPHELSVALQKFSSWLSGLEVMHSPRLAQLTVQRLHSKIHQTALARLVKIYQRLCEEVRRPENRYEAASTLLGGQRPFGQIHLLKQIFGLGDEDE
;
A
#
# COMPACT_ATOMS: atom_id res chain seq x y z
N MET A 1 -9.09 -6.59 48.15
CA MET A 1 -8.75 -5.17 47.94
C MET A 1 -9.35 -4.77 46.60
N THR A 2 -10.61 -4.28 46.57
CA THR A 2 -11.04 -2.88 46.89
C THR A 2 -10.65 -1.92 45.77
N SER A 3 -11.51 -1.05 45.24
CA SER A 3 -12.95 -0.73 45.44
C SER A 3 -13.17 0.51 44.53
N SER A 4 -14.31 0.93 44.00
CA SER A 4 -15.72 0.52 43.97
C SER A 4 -16.45 1.69 43.27
N SER A 5 -17.63 1.42 42.74
CA SER A 5 -18.72 2.38 42.45
C SER A 5 -19.04 3.31 43.66
N PRO A 6 -19.89 4.38 43.56
CA PRO A 6 -21.28 4.24 43.09
C PRO A 6 -21.94 5.45 42.39
N SER A 7 -23.21 5.26 42.08
CA SER A 7 -24.22 6.22 41.63
C SER A 7 -24.63 7.24 42.71
N THR A 8 -25.30 8.33 42.30
CA THR A 8 -26.69 8.70 42.70
C THR A 8 -27.07 10.11 42.24
N SER A 9 -28.34 10.30 41.84
CA SER A 9 -29.01 11.61 41.82
C SER A 9 -29.40 12.02 43.24
N PRO A 10 -29.60 13.32 43.54
CA PRO A 10 -30.97 13.70 43.90
C PRO A 10 -31.44 15.13 43.52
N LEU A 11 -32.77 15.23 43.53
CA LEU A 11 -33.69 16.38 43.65
C LEU A 11 -33.18 17.67 44.34
N VAL A 12 -33.81 18.83 44.02
CA VAL A 12 -34.71 19.60 44.95
C VAL A 12 -35.09 21.02 44.42
N SER A 13 -36.41 21.34 44.40
CA SER A 13 -37.10 22.66 44.53
C SER A 13 -36.70 23.89 43.68
N ARG A 14 -37.52 24.95 43.45
CA ARG A 14 -38.84 25.44 43.97
C ARG A 14 -39.46 26.32 42.85
N ARG A 15 -40.74 26.25 42.46
CA ARG A 15 -41.95 26.97 42.99
C ARG A 15 -41.74 28.47 43.28
N ALA A 16 -42.65 29.42 42.99
CA ALA A 16 -44.11 29.33 42.75
C ALA A 16 -44.72 30.62 42.10
N VAL A 17 -46.08 30.68 42.09
CA VAL A 17 -47.00 31.83 41.79
C VAL A 17 -47.29 32.05 40.29
N PHE A 18 -48.50 32.39 39.80
CA PHE A 18 -49.94 32.04 40.02
C PHE A 18 -50.68 32.49 38.72
N GLY A 19 -51.94 32.15 38.37
CA GLY A 19 -52.97 31.35 39.05
C GLY A 19 -54.19 30.97 38.17
N SER A 20 -55.02 30.07 38.73
CA SER A 20 -56.50 29.99 38.67
C SER A 20 -57.23 29.82 37.32
N SER A 21 -58.25 28.95 37.16
CA SER A 21 -59.10 28.18 38.12
C SER A 21 -59.67 26.92 37.42
N SER A 22 -59.34 25.70 37.86
CA SER A 22 -60.10 24.81 38.78
C SER A 22 -61.46 24.27 38.30
N SER A 23 -61.54 22.96 38.12
CA SER A 23 -62.77 22.16 38.01
C SER A 23 -63.18 21.56 39.38
N PRO A 24 -64.45 21.12 39.54
CA PRO A 24 -64.77 20.08 40.51
C PRO A 24 -65.72 18.98 39.98
N SER A 25 -65.59 17.79 40.58
CA SER A 25 -66.48 16.62 40.43
C SER A 25 -67.78 16.77 41.24
N PRO A 26 -68.85 16.01 40.90
CA PRO A 26 -70.10 16.05 41.66
C PRO A 26 -70.13 15.07 42.84
N THR A 27 -70.73 15.50 43.95
CA THR A 27 -71.11 14.66 45.10
C THR A 27 -72.56 14.94 45.52
N HIS A 28 -73.25 13.94 46.09
CA HIS A 28 -74.64 14.08 46.55
C HIS A 28 -74.80 15.09 47.71
N GLY A 29 -75.83 15.94 47.63
CA GLY A 29 -76.24 16.89 48.68
C GLY A 29 -77.77 17.02 48.79
N ARG A 30 -78.31 16.81 50.00
CA ARG A 30 -79.74 16.55 50.29
C ARG A 30 -80.73 17.74 50.12
N ASN A 31 -81.99 17.35 50.00
CA ASN A 31 -83.22 18.12 49.70
C ASN A 31 -83.72 19.08 50.82
N PRO A 32 -84.03 20.38 50.53
CA PRO A 32 -84.55 21.37 51.49
C PRO A 32 -86.09 21.34 51.73
N VAL A 33 -86.81 20.31 51.29
CA VAL A 33 -88.21 20.04 51.68
C VAL A 33 -88.31 18.94 52.74
N SER A 34 -87.23 18.20 53.00
CA SER A 34 -87.03 17.54 54.31
C SER A 34 -87.07 18.57 55.47
N LEU A 35 -86.76 19.84 55.15
CA LEU A 35 -86.88 21.05 55.98
C LEU A 35 -88.33 21.56 56.16
N ARG A 36 -89.34 20.97 55.51
CA ARG A 36 -90.78 21.27 55.73
C ARG A 36 -91.67 20.07 56.04
N LEU A 37 -91.22 18.83 55.85
CA LEU A 37 -91.77 17.69 56.60
C LEU A 37 -91.69 17.93 58.12
N TYR A 38 -90.60 18.57 58.58
CA TYR A 38 -90.47 19.09 59.95
C TYR A 38 -91.54 20.13 60.34
N LYS A 39 -92.19 20.79 59.38
CA LYS A 39 -93.29 21.74 59.63
C LYS A 39 -94.68 21.07 59.61
N VAL A 40 -94.82 19.92 58.93
CA VAL A 40 -96.01 19.06 59.01
C VAL A 40 -96.05 18.25 60.31
N LEU A 41 -94.90 18.02 60.95
CA LEU A 41 -94.75 17.13 62.11
C LEU A 41 -94.33 17.84 63.42
N GLY A 42 -94.25 19.18 63.45
CA GLY A 42 -93.64 19.94 64.54
C GLY A 42 -94.52 20.98 65.25
N ALA A 43 -95.71 21.29 64.74
CA ALA A 43 -96.69 22.16 65.40
C ALA A 43 -97.99 21.39 65.62
N GLY A 44 -98.57 21.50 66.82
CA GLY A 44 -99.82 20.83 67.15
C GLY A 44 -101.00 21.35 66.31
N PHE A 45 -102.12 20.63 66.35
CA PHE A 45 -103.39 20.94 65.65
C PHE A 45 -104.04 22.31 66.00
N GLU A 46 -103.33 23.16 66.73
CA GLU A 46 -103.76 24.45 67.27
C GLU A 46 -103.21 25.66 66.49
N ASP A 47 -102.18 25.50 65.64
CA ASP A 47 -101.45 26.63 65.04
C ASP A 47 -102.25 27.34 63.93
N GLU A 48 -102.43 28.66 64.08
CA GLU A 48 -103.39 29.45 63.29
C GLU A 48 -103.16 29.47 61.76
N PRO A 49 -101.93 29.49 61.19
CA PRO A 49 -101.77 29.38 59.73
C PRO A 49 -102.18 27.99 59.19
N THR A 50 -102.18 26.96 60.04
CA THR A 50 -102.67 25.62 59.69
C THR A 50 -104.19 25.58 59.77
N LYS A 51 -104.78 26.29 60.75
CA LYS A 51 -106.23 26.59 60.78
C LYS A 51 -106.65 27.47 59.60
N GLU A 52 -105.81 28.38 59.07
CA GLU A 52 -106.09 29.14 57.83
C GLU A 52 -106.03 28.27 56.58
N ALA A 53 -105.05 27.37 56.46
CA ALA A 53 -104.98 26.41 55.34
C ALA A 53 -106.16 25.42 55.37
N LEU A 54 -106.60 25.00 56.55
CA LEU A 54 -107.79 24.15 56.72
C LEU A 54 -109.10 24.96 56.65
N ARG A 55 -109.12 26.24 57.04
CA ARG A 55 -110.27 27.14 56.83
C ARG A 55 -110.46 27.46 55.35
N THR A 56 -109.40 27.73 54.59
CA THR A 56 -109.52 27.97 53.14
C THR A 56 -109.97 26.73 52.38
N LEU A 57 -109.55 25.52 52.80
CA LEU A 57 -110.12 24.25 52.31
C LEU A 57 -111.56 24.01 52.79
N SER A 58 -111.91 24.46 54.00
CA SER A 58 -113.27 24.38 54.58
C SER A 58 -114.25 25.39 53.96
N GLU A 59 -113.79 26.57 53.59
CA GLU A 59 -114.55 27.62 52.90
C GLU A 59 -114.86 27.20 51.47
N LEU A 60 -113.92 26.52 50.79
CA LEU A 60 -114.12 26.00 49.43
C LEU A 60 -115.23 24.94 49.34
N TYR A 61 -115.54 24.22 50.43
CA TYR A 61 -116.52 23.13 50.45
C TYR A 61 -117.66 23.32 51.48
N GLY A 62 -117.69 24.43 52.23
CA GLY A 62 -118.54 24.63 53.40
C GLY A 62 -119.71 25.61 53.24
N ALA A 63 -119.77 26.40 52.16
CA ALA A 63 -120.81 27.41 51.96
C ALA A 63 -121.85 26.96 50.90
N THR A 64 -123.04 26.59 51.36
CA THR A 64 -124.23 26.42 50.52
C THR A 64 -125.07 27.71 50.54
N SER A 65 -125.68 28.07 49.39
CA SER A 65 -126.79 29.04 49.21
C SER A 65 -126.46 30.41 48.59
N ALA A 66 -127.40 30.82 47.72
CA ALA A 66 -127.78 32.17 47.30
C ALA A 66 -126.93 32.98 46.28
N SER A 67 -127.59 33.27 45.14
CA SER A 67 -127.34 34.35 44.16
C SER A 67 -126.02 34.28 43.36
N GLY A 68 -125.96 34.55 42.06
CA GLY A 68 -126.97 35.11 41.15
C GLY A 68 -126.71 36.60 40.85
N ALA A 69 -126.73 36.94 39.55
CA ALA A 69 -126.40 38.25 38.94
C ALA A 69 -124.89 38.61 38.92
N LYS A 70 -124.33 39.34 37.94
CA LYS A 70 -124.56 39.71 36.52
C LYS A 70 -123.60 40.88 36.28
N THR A 71 -123.18 41.13 35.02
CA THR A 71 -122.59 42.42 34.54
C THR A 71 -121.22 42.83 35.14
N THR A 72 -120.28 43.51 34.46
CA THR A 72 -120.27 44.17 33.13
C THR A 72 -118.84 44.42 32.60
N LEU A 73 -118.66 44.30 31.27
CA LEU A 73 -117.94 45.20 30.32
C LEU A 73 -116.49 45.72 30.54
N VAL A 74 -115.87 46.02 29.37
CA VAL A 74 -114.68 46.88 29.08
C VAL A 74 -113.29 46.21 29.19
N ASN A 75 -112.30 46.40 28.30
CA ASN A 75 -112.20 46.71 26.85
C ASN A 75 -110.70 46.66 26.42
N GLY A 76 -110.39 46.50 25.13
CA GLY A 76 -109.07 46.75 24.51
C GLY A 76 -108.34 45.48 24.02
N LYS A 77 -108.13 45.26 22.71
CA LYS A 77 -107.18 45.93 21.77
C LYS A 77 -105.70 45.72 22.15
N THR A 78 -104.73 45.42 21.29
CA THR A 78 -104.53 45.29 19.81
C THR A 78 -103.08 44.76 19.60
N ALA A 79 -102.56 44.26 18.47
CA ALA A 79 -103.03 43.89 17.11
C ALA A 79 -101.91 43.12 16.36
N LYS A 80 -102.29 42.38 15.29
CA LYS A 80 -101.57 42.06 14.01
C LYS A 80 -100.09 41.62 13.99
N GLY A 81 -99.65 40.78 13.05
CA GLY A 81 -100.31 40.20 11.86
C GLY A 81 -99.61 38.91 11.38
N GLU A 82 -100.27 38.05 10.59
CA GLU A 82 -100.13 37.99 9.10
C GLU A 82 -98.81 37.31 8.67
N THR A 83 -98.74 36.22 7.88
CA THR A 83 -99.69 35.37 7.09
C THR A 83 -98.97 34.01 6.87
N GLN A 84 -99.56 32.81 6.71
CA GLN A 84 -100.20 32.31 5.48
C GLN A 84 -100.60 30.80 5.61
N VAL A 85 -101.91 30.50 5.47
CA VAL A 85 -102.58 29.45 4.64
C VAL A 85 -101.93 28.04 4.61
N ASP A 86 -102.50 27.04 5.29
CA ASP A 86 -103.47 25.99 4.82
C ASP A 86 -102.90 25.02 3.76
N SER A 87 -103.19 23.70 3.71
CA SER A 87 -104.01 22.75 4.49
C SER A 87 -103.32 21.36 4.44
N ASP A 88 -103.57 20.38 5.32
CA ASP A 88 -104.54 19.26 5.20
C ASP A 88 -103.92 18.02 5.91
N THR A 89 -104.59 17.06 6.58
CA THR A 89 -105.99 16.88 7.01
C THR A 89 -106.02 15.91 8.23
N ASP A 90 -106.81 16.26 9.25
CA ASP A 90 -107.53 15.48 10.28
C ASP A 90 -106.93 14.23 10.98
N ASP A 91 -106.65 14.42 12.28
CA ASP A 91 -107.12 13.52 13.35
C ASP A 91 -108.64 13.73 13.57
N ASP A 92 -109.38 12.69 13.96
CA ASP A 92 -110.12 12.64 15.24
C ASP A 92 -111.06 11.41 15.30
N ASP A 93 -110.79 10.54 16.28
CA ASP A 93 -111.74 9.57 16.83
C ASP A 93 -111.95 9.97 18.30
N ASP A 94 -113.18 10.24 18.72
CA ASP A 94 -113.49 10.31 20.14
C ASP A 94 -114.96 9.93 20.40
N THR A 95 -115.16 9.07 21.39
CA THR A 95 -116.36 8.21 21.51
C THR A 95 -117.32 8.63 22.64
N GLU A 96 -118.48 7.95 22.71
CA GLU A 96 -119.71 8.38 23.37
C GLU A 96 -119.74 8.41 24.93
N GLU A 97 -120.82 9.05 25.40
CA GLU A 97 -121.49 9.04 26.72
C GLU A 97 -121.43 7.70 27.51
N GLY A 98 -121.57 7.63 28.84
CA GLY A 98 -121.91 8.60 29.90
C GLY A 98 -122.65 7.90 31.07
N ALA A 99 -122.84 8.54 32.25
CA ALA A 99 -123.89 8.17 33.25
C ALA A 99 -124.04 9.15 34.45
N SER A 100 -125.23 9.76 34.57
CA SER A 100 -125.87 10.50 35.71
C SER A 100 -125.31 10.31 37.15
N GLU A 101 -125.29 11.27 38.11
CA GLU A 101 -125.82 12.65 38.42
C GLU A 101 -125.61 12.87 39.98
N GLU A 102 -126.40 13.65 40.78
CA GLU A 102 -126.90 13.39 42.19
C GLU A 102 -127.63 14.62 42.82
N ALA A 103 -128.59 14.36 43.74
CA ALA A 103 -129.40 15.36 44.47
C ALA A 103 -129.17 15.37 46.00
N LYS A 104 -129.49 16.51 46.65
CA LYS A 104 -129.67 16.67 48.11
C LYS A 104 -130.97 17.45 48.43
N LEU A 105 -131.58 17.17 49.59
CA LEU A 105 -132.77 17.86 50.14
C LEU A 105 -132.71 17.88 51.69
N SER A 106 -133.27 18.91 52.34
CA SER A 106 -133.64 18.93 53.77
C SER A 106 -134.74 19.98 54.07
N LEU A 107 -135.36 19.96 55.26
CA LEU A 107 -136.71 20.50 55.56
C LEU A 107 -136.77 21.80 56.42
N GLY A 108 -137.80 22.63 56.16
CA GLY A 108 -138.76 23.21 57.16
C GLY A 108 -138.47 24.58 57.79
N PRO A 109 -139.43 25.27 58.49
CA PRO A 109 -140.84 24.92 58.77
C PRO A 109 -141.93 26.07 58.76
N PHE A 110 -143.23 25.68 58.70
CA PHE A 110 -144.46 26.20 59.39
C PHE A 110 -145.06 27.66 59.33
N LEU A 111 -146.42 27.70 59.38
CA LEU A 111 -147.40 28.79 59.64
C LEU A 111 -147.65 29.83 58.50
N SER A 112 -148.88 30.33 58.22
CA SER A 112 -150.27 30.09 58.73
C SER A 112 -151.34 30.74 57.81
N ASP A 113 -152.58 30.23 57.79
CA ASP A 113 -153.89 30.88 57.49
C ASP A 113 -154.12 31.64 56.15
N GLU A 114 -155.33 31.77 55.57
CA GLU A 114 -156.66 31.19 55.84
C GLU A 114 -157.53 31.14 54.53
N VAL A 115 -158.43 30.15 54.46
CA VAL A 115 -159.83 30.19 53.92
C VAL A 115 -160.20 31.28 52.87
N THR A 116 -160.67 30.95 51.64
CA THR A 116 -162.06 30.52 51.37
C THR A 116 -162.22 29.50 50.22
N ALA A 117 -163.18 28.58 50.40
CA ALA A 117 -163.72 27.63 49.40
C ALA A 117 -164.87 28.28 48.55
N PRO A 118 -165.55 27.63 47.58
CA PRO A 118 -165.60 26.20 47.20
C PRO A 118 -165.50 25.93 45.67
N THR A 119 -165.64 24.75 45.04
CA THR A 119 -166.22 23.41 45.37
C THR A 119 -165.46 22.25 44.66
N GLY A 120 -165.32 21.08 45.31
CA GLY A 120 -165.43 19.76 44.63
C GLY A 120 -164.19 18.87 44.43
N ALA A 121 -164.30 17.62 44.88
CA ALA A 121 -163.49 16.41 44.56
C ALA A 121 -162.12 16.18 45.26
N ALA A 122 -162.13 15.42 46.38
CA ALA A 122 -160.93 15.09 47.18
C ALA A 122 -160.78 13.60 47.57
N ALA A 123 -160.85 12.68 46.60
CA ALA A 123 -160.64 11.23 46.84
C ALA A 123 -159.29 10.67 46.33
N HIS A 124 -158.63 11.34 45.37
CA HIS A 124 -157.46 10.77 44.67
C HIS A 124 -156.08 11.05 45.31
N ALA A 125 -155.95 12.05 46.20
CA ALA A 125 -154.63 12.58 46.58
C ALA A 125 -153.79 11.69 47.52
N ARG A 126 -154.38 10.73 48.25
CA ARG A 126 -153.67 10.01 49.34
C ARG A 126 -152.79 8.83 48.88
N LYS A 127 -152.84 8.44 47.60
CA LYS A 127 -152.10 7.25 47.11
C LYS A 127 -150.66 7.54 46.65
N ASN A 128 -150.32 8.80 46.35
CA ASN A 128 -149.08 9.12 45.63
C ASN A 128 -147.89 9.54 46.53
N LEU A 129 -148.14 10.06 47.74
CA LEU A 129 -147.07 10.71 48.53
C LEU A 129 -145.99 9.75 49.07
N ARG A 130 -146.30 8.47 49.31
CA ARG A 130 -145.35 7.52 49.91
C ARG A 130 -144.31 6.98 48.92
N ARG A 131 -144.60 7.04 47.62
CA ARG A 131 -143.71 6.54 46.55
C ARG A 131 -142.57 7.51 46.23
N ASP A 132 -142.78 8.82 46.38
CA ASP A 132 -141.84 9.83 45.93
C ASP A 132 -140.66 10.08 46.90
N ILE A 133 -140.78 9.66 48.16
CA ILE A 133 -139.72 9.83 49.18
C ILE A 133 -138.62 8.77 48.98
N ASP A 134 -138.98 7.49 48.84
CA ASP A 134 -138.02 6.40 48.63
C ASP A 134 -137.23 6.55 47.31
N VAL A 135 -137.88 7.10 46.28
CA VAL A 135 -137.26 7.38 44.97
C VAL A 135 -136.17 8.46 45.08
N LYS A 136 -136.36 9.50 45.89
CA LYS A 136 -135.37 10.58 46.03
C LYS A 136 -134.14 10.19 46.85
N LEU A 137 -134.27 9.34 47.86
CA LEU A 137 -133.11 8.86 48.63
C LEU A 137 -132.28 7.85 47.82
N ALA A 138 -132.93 6.94 47.09
CA ALA A 138 -132.24 6.01 46.18
C ALA A 138 -131.57 6.72 44.97
N GLY A 139 -132.04 7.93 44.62
CA GLY A 139 -131.41 8.86 43.69
C GLY A 139 -130.59 9.98 44.37
N SER A 140 -130.20 9.75 45.63
CA SER A 140 -129.29 10.57 46.46
C SER A 140 -128.07 9.78 46.98
N SER A 141 -127.95 8.48 46.64
CA SER A 141 -126.79 7.63 46.98
C SER A 141 -126.17 6.90 45.77
N ARG A 142 -126.89 6.83 44.65
CA ARG A 142 -126.51 6.01 43.48
C ARG A 142 -125.53 6.71 42.57
N LYS A 143 -125.47 8.03 42.67
CA LYS A 143 -124.88 8.88 41.65
C LYS A 143 -123.64 9.66 42.18
N PHE A 144 -123.49 9.80 43.50
CA PHE A 144 -122.23 10.03 44.19
C PHE A 144 -121.31 8.80 44.03
N LEU A 145 -121.90 7.61 43.97
CA LEU A 145 -121.21 6.38 43.51
C LEU A 145 -120.79 6.47 42.03
N SER A 146 -121.57 7.12 41.15
CA SER A 146 -121.13 7.38 39.77
C SER A 146 -119.93 8.34 39.73
N ALA A 147 -120.00 9.46 40.47
CA ALA A 147 -118.90 10.42 40.54
C ALA A 147 -117.60 9.83 41.12
N LEU A 148 -117.69 9.01 42.17
CA LEU A 148 -116.53 8.28 42.69
C LEU A 148 -116.02 7.23 41.70
N GLY A 149 -116.91 6.48 41.03
CA GLY A 149 -116.52 5.51 40.00
C GLY A 149 -115.78 6.13 38.81
N GLN A 150 -116.11 7.36 38.42
CA GLN A 150 -115.37 8.10 37.37
C GLN A 150 -113.95 8.49 37.82
N VAL A 151 -113.76 8.86 39.09
CA VAL A 151 -112.43 9.14 39.64
C VAL A 151 -111.61 7.86 39.79
N ASP A 152 -112.24 6.77 40.24
CA ASP A 152 -111.61 5.44 40.37
C ASP A 152 -111.13 4.93 39.01
N GLN A 153 -111.96 5.03 37.97
CA GLN A 153 -111.55 4.70 36.58
C GLN A 153 -110.37 5.52 36.07
N LYS A 154 -110.30 6.81 36.39
CA LYS A 154 -109.14 7.66 36.00
C LYS A 154 -107.89 7.32 36.83
N LEU A 155 -108.05 6.89 38.08
CA LEU A 155 -106.95 6.42 38.92
C LEU A 155 -106.42 5.07 38.44
N ASP A 156 -107.30 4.13 38.09
CA ASP A 156 -106.97 2.83 37.48
C ASP A 156 -106.27 3.00 36.13
N ALA A 157 -106.76 3.92 35.28
CA ALA A 157 -106.10 4.25 34.02
C ALA A 157 -104.68 4.80 34.26
N LEU A 158 -104.50 5.70 35.23
CA LEU A 158 -103.18 6.24 35.56
C LEU A 158 -102.26 5.18 36.19
N GLN A 159 -102.81 4.26 36.98
CA GLN A 159 -102.09 3.09 37.49
C GLN A 159 -101.68 2.13 36.36
N ALA A 160 -102.53 1.94 35.36
CA ALA A 160 -102.21 1.17 34.15
C ALA A 160 -101.11 1.85 33.30
N TYR A 161 -101.13 3.18 33.17
CA TYR A 161 -100.03 3.91 32.52
C TYR A 161 -98.72 3.83 33.31
N ILE A 162 -98.75 3.90 34.65
CA ILE A 162 -97.54 3.74 35.49
C ILE A 162 -96.99 2.32 35.42
N THR A 163 -97.83 1.28 35.46
CA THR A 163 -97.37 -0.11 35.33
C THR A 163 -96.84 -0.38 33.92
N THR A 164 -97.46 0.18 32.87
CA THR A 164 -96.97 0.09 31.48
C THR A 164 -95.64 0.82 31.31
N MET A 165 -95.51 2.04 31.81
CA MET A 165 -94.24 2.80 31.78
C MET A 165 -93.14 2.07 32.55
N ARG A 166 -93.46 1.50 33.73
CA ARG A 166 -92.51 0.71 34.51
C ARG A 166 -92.08 -0.56 33.76
N ALA A 167 -93.02 -1.28 33.14
CA ALA A 167 -92.72 -2.43 32.30
C ALA A 167 -91.83 -2.04 31.10
N GLN A 168 -92.07 -0.90 30.46
CA GLN A 168 -91.22 -0.39 29.38
C GLN A 168 -89.83 0.03 29.87
N CYS A 169 -89.72 0.65 31.05
CA CYS A 169 -88.42 0.97 31.66
C CYS A 169 -87.64 -0.29 32.06
N ASP A 170 -88.30 -1.29 32.66
CA ASP A 170 -87.69 -2.57 33.03
C ASP A 170 -87.30 -3.38 31.77
N GLN A 171 -88.10 -3.32 30.70
CA GLN A 171 -87.77 -3.89 29.39
C GLN A 171 -86.59 -3.18 28.72
N ALA A 172 -86.54 -1.85 28.75
CA ALA A 172 -85.42 -1.08 28.24
C ALA A 172 -84.14 -1.33 29.07
N HIS A 173 -84.26 -1.50 30.38
CA HIS A 173 -83.11 -1.76 31.25
C HIS A 173 -82.57 -3.18 31.07
N THR A 174 -83.44 -4.18 30.88
CA THR A 174 -83.01 -5.56 30.53
C THR A 174 -82.44 -5.65 29.12
N GLN A 175 -82.98 -4.91 28.14
CA GLN A 175 -82.35 -4.77 26.81
C GLN A 175 -80.98 -4.08 26.90
N LEU A 176 -80.83 -3.03 27.71
CA LEU A 176 -79.53 -2.38 27.93
C LEU A 176 -78.54 -3.29 28.66
N HIS A 177 -78.98 -4.10 29.63
CA HIS A 177 -78.10 -5.06 30.32
C HIS A 177 -77.60 -6.15 29.37
N THR A 178 -78.52 -6.79 28.64
CA THR A 178 -78.19 -7.85 27.69
C THR A 178 -77.34 -7.35 26.52
N THR A 179 -77.60 -6.14 26.01
CA THR A 179 -76.73 -5.52 24.98
C THR A 179 -75.36 -5.11 25.55
N ASN A 180 -75.27 -4.68 26.81
CA ASN A 180 -73.99 -4.38 27.45
C ASN A 180 -73.16 -5.65 27.73
N GLU A 181 -73.79 -6.75 28.16
CA GLU A 181 -73.12 -8.06 28.31
C GLU A 181 -72.67 -8.64 26.97
N ALA A 182 -73.52 -8.55 25.93
CA ALA A 182 -73.15 -8.94 24.57
C ALA A 182 -72.03 -8.06 24.01
N CYS A 183 -72.09 -6.74 24.23
CA CYS A 183 -71.03 -5.81 23.84
C CYS A 183 -69.72 -6.13 24.57
N LYS A 184 -69.75 -6.38 25.88
CA LYS A 184 -68.57 -6.78 26.66
C LYS A 184 -67.97 -8.09 26.13
N SER A 185 -68.79 -9.11 25.88
CA SER A 185 -68.35 -10.38 25.28
C SER A 185 -67.69 -10.17 23.90
N LEU A 186 -68.28 -9.32 23.05
CA LEU A 186 -67.70 -8.93 21.77
C LEU A 186 -66.41 -8.11 21.91
N LEU A 187 -66.29 -7.29 22.96
CA LEU A 187 -65.12 -6.45 23.23
C LEU A 187 -63.95 -7.29 23.79
N ASP A 188 -64.25 -8.29 24.63
CA ASP A 188 -63.30 -9.30 25.10
C ASP A 188 -62.83 -10.20 23.94
N GLN A 189 -63.74 -10.64 23.05
CA GLN A 189 -63.39 -11.37 21.83
C GLN A 189 -62.55 -10.52 20.87
N ALA A 190 -62.91 -9.26 20.64
CA ALA A 190 -62.14 -8.34 19.82
C ALA A 190 -60.77 -8.01 20.45
N GLY A 191 -60.67 -7.97 21.77
CA GLY A 191 -59.42 -7.85 22.52
C GLY A 191 -58.50 -9.05 22.29
N ASN A 192 -59.03 -10.26 22.44
CA ASN A 192 -58.29 -11.51 22.20
C ASN A 192 -57.83 -11.60 20.73
N LEU A 193 -58.72 -11.39 19.76
CA LEU A 193 -58.39 -11.39 18.33
C LEU A 193 -57.37 -10.32 17.97
N ARG A 194 -57.39 -9.16 18.63
CA ARG A 194 -56.37 -8.11 18.44
C ARG A 194 -55.03 -8.54 19.02
N GLN A 195 -55.00 -9.18 20.19
CA GLN A 195 -53.79 -9.72 20.79
C GLN A 195 -53.20 -10.85 19.93
N GLU A 196 -54.02 -11.77 19.41
CA GLU A 196 -53.60 -12.80 18.45
C GLU A 196 -53.06 -12.18 17.14
N ARG A 197 -53.76 -11.18 16.58
CA ARG A 197 -53.28 -10.46 15.40
C ARG A 197 -51.92 -9.81 15.65
N ASP A 198 -51.73 -9.20 16.82
CA ASP A 198 -50.49 -8.52 17.17
C ASP A 198 -49.35 -9.53 17.43
N THR A 199 -49.61 -10.71 18.01
CA THR A 199 -48.62 -11.79 18.10
C THR A 199 -48.28 -12.39 16.72
N VAL A 200 -49.27 -12.62 15.86
CA VAL A 200 -49.04 -13.08 14.48
C VAL A 200 -48.26 -12.04 13.67
N ALA A 201 -48.54 -10.75 13.83
CA ALA A 201 -47.80 -9.68 13.16
C ALA A 201 -46.34 -9.59 13.62
N THR A 202 -46.07 -9.77 14.93
CA THR A 202 -44.68 -9.84 15.43
C THR A 202 -43.97 -11.10 14.95
N GLN A 203 -44.62 -12.27 14.94
CA GLN A 203 -44.08 -13.50 14.36
C GLN A 203 -43.78 -13.37 12.86
N GLN A 204 -44.69 -12.77 12.09
CA GLN A 204 -44.49 -12.48 10.66
C GLN A 204 -43.30 -11.54 10.45
N THR A 205 -43.14 -10.52 11.30
CA THR A 205 -41.99 -9.60 11.25
C THR A 205 -40.68 -10.34 11.55
N ILE A 206 -40.66 -11.20 12.57
CA ILE A 206 -39.49 -12.02 12.93
C ILE A 206 -39.15 -13.02 11.81
N LEU A 207 -40.15 -13.67 11.21
CA LEU A 207 -39.97 -14.58 10.07
C LEU A 207 -39.42 -13.85 8.83
N ASN A 208 -39.94 -12.66 8.51
CA ASN A 208 -39.42 -11.84 7.42
C ASN A 208 -37.96 -11.42 7.68
N LEU A 209 -37.63 -11.01 8.91
CA LEU A 209 -36.25 -10.70 9.30
C LEU A 209 -35.35 -11.93 9.19
N PHE A 210 -35.79 -13.10 9.69
CA PHE A 210 -35.07 -14.36 9.60
C PHE A 210 -34.79 -14.75 8.14
N VAL A 211 -35.82 -14.76 7.27
CA VAL A 211 -35.66 -15.07 5.85
C VAL A 211 -34.71 -14.05 5.18
N SER A 212 -34.88 -12.75 5.43
CA SER A 212 -34.02 -11.72 4.82
C SER A 212 -32.55 -11.81 5.25
N ARG A 213 -32.28 -12.30 6.46
CA ARG A 213 -30.94 -12.42 7.04
C ARG A 213 -30.25 -13.74 6.70
N PHE A 214 -30.98 -14.85 6.67
CA PHE A 214 -30.43 -16.20 6.50
C PHE A 214 -30.64 -16.81 5.11
N THR A 215 -31.29 -16.11 4.17
CA THR A 215 -31.44 -16.56 2.78
C THR A 215 -30.91 -15.53 1.79
N LEU A 216 -30.41 -16.04 0.66
CA LEU A 216 -30.04 -15.24 -0.51
C LEU A 216 -31.29 -15.01 -1.37
N THR A 217 -31.43 -13.83 -1.95
CA THR A 217 -32.50 -13.56 -2.92
C THR A 217 -32.23 -14.28 -4.24
N SER A 218 -33.26 -14.50 -5.05
CA SER A 218 -33.09 -15.13 -6.37
C SER A 218 -32.07 -14.38 -7.25
N GLU A 219 -32.09 -13.05 -7.20
CA GLU A 219 -31.11 -12.21 -7.93
C GLU A 219 -29.67 -12.39 -7.42
N GLU A 220 -29.47 -12.52 -6.11
CA GLU A 220 -28.15 -12.80 -5.52
C GLU A 220 -27.65 -14.19 -5.91
N VAL A 221 -28.51 -15.21 -5.88
CA VAL A 221 -28.16 -16.57 -6.32
C VAL A 221 -27.82 -16.60 -7.82
N ILE A 222 -28.59 -15.92 -8.67
CA ILE A 222 -28.30 -15.78 -10.10
C ILE A 222 -26.98 -15.04 -10.31
N ALA A 223 -26.69 -13.98 -9.56
CA ALA A 223 -25.41 -13.27 -9.65
C ALA A 223 -24.20 -14.19 -9.34
N LEU A 224 -24.33 -15.07 -8.34
CA LEU A 224 -23.28 -16.02 -7.95
C LEU A 224 -23.12 -17.17 -8.96
N THR A 225 -24.22 -17.72 -9.47
CA THR A 225 -24.25 -18.99 -10.24
C THR A 225 -24.29 -18.82 -11.76
N SER A 226 -24.83 -17.71 -12.29
CA SER A 226 -24.91 -17.46 -13.73
C SER A 226 -23.52 -17.34 -14.37
N ARG A 227 -23.34 -17.97 -15.53
CA ARG A 227 -22.10 -17.88 -16.33
C ARG A 227 -22.01 -16.62 -17.18
N ASP A 228 -23.16 -16.00 -17.49
CA ASP A 228 -23.25 -14.91 -18.47
C ASP A 228 -22.97 -13.52 -17.86
N VAL A 229 -23.13 -13.39 -16.54
CA VAL A 229 -22.93 -12.13 -15.81
C VAL A 229 -21.51 -12.03 -15.28
N LEU A 230 -20.70 -11.10 -15.79
CA LEU A 230 -19.33 -10.86 -15.31
C LEU A 230 -19.28 -10.49 -13.81
N PRO A 231 -18.20 -10.84 -13.09
CA PRO A 231 -17.98 -10.39 -11.71
C PRO A 231 -17.93 -8.86 -11.61
N GLY A 232 -18.58 -8.33 -10.58
CA GLY A 232 -18.66 -6.89 -10.32
C GLY A 232 -19.28 -6.61 -8.96
N LYS A 233 -19.54 -5.33 -8.65
CA LYS A 233 -19.95 -4.89 -7.30
C LYS A 233 -21.12 -5.68 -6.70
N ARG A 234 -22.13 -6.04 -7.50
CA ARG A 234 -23.28 -6.85 -7.05
C ARG A 234 -22.90 -8.30 -6.70
N PHE A 235 -21.99 -8.90 -7.47
CA PHE A 235 -21.50 -10.26 -7.23
C PHE A 235 -20.66 -10.33 -5.95
N PHE A 236 -19.72 -9.39 -5.76
CA PHE A 236 -18.92 -9.32 -4.53
C PHE A 236 -19.79 -9.08 -3.28
N ALA A 237 -20.77 -8.17 -3.36
CA ALA A 237 -21.73 -7.95 -2.28
C ALA A 237 -22.60 -9.20 -1.96
N ALA A 238 -22.97 -9.97 -2.98
CA ALA A 238 -23.68 -11.25 -2.78
C ALA A 238 -22.78 -12.31 -2.11
N MET A 239 -21.48 -12.36 -2.45
CA MET A 239 -20.51 -13.20 -1.74
C MET A 239 -20.34 -12.77 -0.28
N ASP A 240 -20.20 -11.47 -0.01
CA ASP A 240 -20.11 -10.93 1.36
C ASP A 240 -21.33 -11.28 2.20
N LYS A 241 -22.52 -11.22 1.61
CA LYS A 241 -23.76 -11.66 2.26
C LYS A 241 -23.77 -13.17 2.50
N ALA A 242 -23.34 -13.98 1.54
CA ALA A 242 -23.25 -15.43 1.67
C ALA A 242 -22.26 -15.88 2.77
N VAL A 243 -21.10 -15.20 2.89
CA VAL A 243 -20.16 -15.44 4.00
C VAL A 243 -20.79 -15.06 5.34
N LYS A 244 -21.41 -13.88 5.44
CA LYS A 244 -22.12 -13.44 6.66
C LYS A 244 -23.27 -14.38 7.07
N ILE A 245 -24.04 -14.90 6.11
CA ILE A 245 -25.09 -15.91 6.38
C ILE A 245 -24.46 -17.14 7.04
N ARG A 246 -23.34 -17.63 6.53
CA ARG A 246 -22.63 -18.80 7.09
C ARG A 246 -22.07 -18.52 8.49
N GLU A 247 -21.54 -17.32 8.74
CA GLU A 247 -21.07 -16.89 10.06
C GLU A 247 -22.23 -16.77 11.06
N ASP A 248 -23.31 -16.07 10.70
CA ASP A 248 -24.51 -15.93 11.53
C ASP A 248 -25.16 -17.30 11.83
N CYS A 249 -25.24 -18.21 10.84
CA CYS A 249 -25.73 -19.58 11.06
C CYS A 249 -24.83 -20.35 12.03
N ARG A 250 -23.50 -20.20 11.92
CA ARG A 250 -22.53 -20.84 12.83
C ARG A 250 -22.67 -20.31 14.25
N VAL A 251 -22.91 -19.00 14.43
CA VAL A 251 -23.21 -18.40 15.74
C VAL A 251 -24.53 -18.93 16.29
N LEU A 252 -25.59 -18.97 15.49
CA LEU A 252 -26.90 -19.51 15.90
C LEU A 252 -26.81 -20.97 16.36
N MET A 253 -26.12 -21.82 15.59
CA MET A 253 -25.90 -23.23 15.94
C MET A 253 -24.97 -23.44 17.15
N SER A 254 -24.20 -22.42 17.56
CA SER A 254 -23.36 -22.50 18.77
C SER A 254 -24.14 -22.34 20.07
N VAL A 255 -25.36 -21.76 20.00
CA VAL A 255 -26.23 -21.53 21.17
C VAL A 255 -27.21 -22.70 21.37
N ASP A 256 -27.94 -23.08 20.33
CA ASP A 256 -29.02 -24.09 20.41
C ASP A 256 -28.64 -25.47 19.83
N GLY A 257 -27.38 -25.64 19.40
CA GLY A 257 -26.90 -26.85 18.75
C GLY A 257 -27.22 -26.93 17.25
N PRO A 258 -26.84 -28.04 16.57
CA PRO A 258 -26.98 -28.17 15.13
C PRO A 258 -28.44 -28.41 14.71
N THR A 259 -29.16 -27.32 14.40
CA THR A 259 -30.49 -27.38 13.82
C THR A 259 -30.42 -27.79 12.34
N LYS A 260 -31.35 -28.66 11.89
CA LYS A 260 -31.37 -29.15 10.51
C LYS A 260 -31.42 -28.01 9.48
N ALA A 261 -32.29 -27.02 9.70
CA ALA A 261 -32.38 -25.84 8.83
C ALA A 261 -31.06 -25.03 8.78
N GLY A 262 -30.33 -24.91 9.89
CA GLY A 262 -29.02 -24.27 9.90
C GLY A 262 -27.97 -25.02 9.08
N VAL A 263 -27.94 -26.36 9.18
CA VAL A 263 -27.07 -27.22 8.36
C VAL A 263 -27.43 -27.11 6.88
N ASP A 264 -28.72 -27.18 6.54
CA ASP A 264 -29.21 -27.11 5.15
C ASP A 264 -28.90 -25.74 4.51
N ILE A 265 -29.05 -24.63 5.26
CA ILE A 265 -28.68 -23.27 4.81
C ILE A 265 -27.16 -23.16 4.62
N ILE A 266 -26.35 -23.65 5.57
CA ILE A 266 -24.88 -23.65 5.43
C ILE A 266 -24.45 -24.46 4.20
N ALA A 267 -25.06 -25.63 3.94
CA ALA A 267 -24.75 -26.46 2.79
C ALA A 267 -25.09 -25.75 1.46
N ALA A 268 -26.30 -25.21 1.34
CA ALA A 268 -26.74 -24.48 0.15
C ALA A 268 -25.87 -23.23 -0.11
N THR A 269 -25.61 -22.43 0.93
CA THR A 269 -24.78 -21.23 0.82
C THR A 269 -23.30 -21.58 0.54
N SER A 270 -22.79 -22.70 1.05
CA SER A 270 -21.43 -23.17 0.71
C SER A 270 -21.32 -23.61 -0.75
N SER A 271 -22.32 -24.32 -1.30
CA SER A 271 -22.34 -24.69 -2.73
C SER A 271 -22.44 -23.47 -3.65
N ASN A 272 -23.20 -22.43 -3.24
CA ASN A 272 -23.25 -21.16 -3.97
C ASN A 272 -21.91 -20.39 -3.90
N LEU A 273 -21.21 -20.43 -2.75
CA LEU A 273 -19.88 -19.84 -2.61
C LEU A 273 -18.82 -20.60 -3.42
N GLU A 274 -18.87 -21.93 -3.45
CA GLU A 274 -17.99 -22.74 -4.30
C GLU A 274 -18.16 -22.36 -5.77
N GLN A 275 -19.39 -22.32 -6.29
CA GLN A 275 -19.67 -21.85 -7.65
C GLN A 275 -19.20 -20.41 -7.90
N ALA A 276 -19.22 -19.54 -6.89
CA ALA A 276 -18.72 -18.17 -6.99
C ALA A 276 -17.18 -18.10 -7.06
N TYR A 277 -16.45 -18.89 -6.26
CA TYR A 277 -14.99 -19.02 -6.41
C TYR A 277 -14.61 -19.60 -7.77
N ASP A 278 -15.35 -20.61 -8.23
CA ASP A 278 -15.22 -21.25 -9.54
C ASP A 278 -15.47 -20.27 -10.70
N LYS A 279 -16.36 -19.30 -10.48
CA LYS A 279 -16.65 -18.20 -11.41
C LYS A 279 -15.57 -17.12 -11.39
N ILE A 280 -15.04 -16.75 -10.21
CA ILE A 280 -13.86 -15.88 -10.09
C ILE A 280 -12.67 -16.49 -10.81
N PHE A 281 -12.37 -17.77 -10.57
CA PHE A 281 -11.26 -18.48 -11.20
C PHE A 281 -11.33 -18.43 -12.74
N ARG A 282 -12.49 -18.73 -13.32
CA ARG A 282 -12.71 -18.64 -14.78
C ARG A 282 -12.57 -17.21 -15.30
N TYR A 283 -13.10 -16.22 -14.57
CA TYR A 283 -12.96 -14.81 -14.90
C TYR A 283 -11.48 -14.38 -14.92
N LEU A 284 -10.75 -14.60 -13.81
CA LEU A 284 -9.32 -14.31 -13.70
C LEU A 284 -8.52 -14.97 -14.83
N THR A 285 -8.76 -16.27 -15.07
CA THR A 285 -8.12 -17.02 -16.16
C THR A 285 -8.38 -16.36 -17.52
N SER A 286 -9.62 -15.95 -17.81
CA SER A 286 -9.98 -15.31 -19.07
C SER A 286 -9.37 -13.91 -19.24
N GLU A 287 -9.32 -13.12 -18.16
CA GLU A 287 -8.74 -11.77 -18.13
C GLU A 287 -7.22 -11.81 -18.21
N PHE A 288 -6.54 -12.69 -17.47
CA PHE A 288 -5.09 -12.88 -17.54
C PHE A 288 -4.66 -13.28 -18.96
N GLN A 289 -5.42 -14.16 -19.63
CA GLN A 289 -5.20 -14.46 -21.05
C GLN A 289 -5.53 -13.28 -21.98
N ALA A 290 -6.51 -12.43 -21.65
CA ALA A 290 -6.86 -11.25 -22.43
C ALA A 290 -5.77 -10.16 -22.35
N ILE A 291 -5.22 -9.91 -21.16
CA ILE A 291 -4.09 -9.00 -20.91
C ILE A 291 -2.89 -9.36 -21.81
N GLY A 292 -2.57 -10.66 -21.97
CA GLY A 292 -1.51 -11.07 -22.89
C GLY A 292 -1.83 -10.93 -24.38
N ARG A 293 -3.11 -10.93 -24.75
CA ARG A 293 -3.57 -10.74 -26.15
C ARG A 293 -3.70 -9.27 -26.54
N GLY A 294 -3.98 -8.38 -25.59
CA GLY A 294 -4.22 -6.94 -25.82
C GLY A 294 -3.09 -6.21 -26.53
N ASN A 295 -1.83 -6.67 -26.37
CA ASN A 295 -0.67 -6.11 -27.05
C ASN A 295 -0.69 -6.26 -28.59
N ARG A 296 -1.62 -7.01 -29.20
CA ARG A 296 -1.73 -7.10 -30.67
C ARG A 296 -2.66 -6.07 -31.32
N ASP A 297 -3.64 -5.53 -30.58
CA ASP A 297 -4.48 -4.42 -31.04
C ASP A 297 -3.91 -3.05 -30.60
N TRP A 298 -2.62 -3.04 -30.23
CA TRP A 298 -1.76 -1.90 -29.95
C TRP A 298 -2.01 -0.69 -30.86
N GLU A 299 -2.25 -0.92 -32.16
CA GLU A 299 -2.35 0.13 -33.19
C GLU A 299 -3.61 1.02 -33.07
N ARG A 300 -4.51 0.72 -32.11
CA ARG A 300 -5.78 1.43 -31.93
C ARG A 300 -5.97 2.10 -30.56
N SER A 301 -5.13 1.82 -29.58
CA SER A 301 -5.17 2.49 -28.26
C SER A 301 -4.31 3.75 -28.26
N VAL A 302 -4.90 4.88 -27.87
CA VAL A 302 -4.26 6.21 -27.92
C VAL A 302 -3.16 6.38 -26.86
N ASP A 303 -3.19 5.59 -25.79
CA ASP A 303 -2.27 5.70 -24.65
C ASP A 303 -1.49 4.39 -24.44
N PRO A 304 -0.16 4.37 -24.68
CA PRO A 304 0.69 3.17 -24.56
C PRO A 304 0.75 2.60 -23.15
N ASP A 305 0.75 3.48 -22.15
CA ASP A 305 1.03 3.17 -20.75
C ASP A 305 -0.24 2.82 -19.94
N ALA A 306 -1.43 3.04 -20.51
CA ALA A 306 -2.71 2.91 -19.81
C ALA A 306 -3.15 1.45 -19.56
N ASN A 307 -2.56 0.47 -20.26
CA ASN A 307 -3.02 -0.92 -20.26
C ASN A 307 -2.33 -1.83 -19.23
N LEU A 308 -1.45 -1.29 -18.38
CA LEU A 308 -0.79 -2.04 -17.31
C LEU A 308 -1.39 -1.78 -15.90
N GLU A 309 -2.47 -1.01 -15.79
CA GLU A 309 -3.23 -0.91 -14.55
C GLU A 309 -4.26 -2.06 -14.44
N ALA A 310 -4.09 -2.92 -13.43
CA ALA A 310 -5.06 -3.96 -13.12
C ALA A 310 -6.43 -3.34 -12.75
N SER A 311 -7.50 -3.71 -13.46
CA SER A 311 -8.86 -3.26 -13.17
C SER A 311 -9.24 -3.45 -11.69
N PRO A 312 -10.00 -2.53 -11.06
CA PRO A 312 -10.48 -2.72 -9.69
C PRO A 312 -11.32 -4.00 -9.51
N THR A 313 -11.97 -4.51 -10.56
CA THR A 313 -12.66 -5.82 -10.52
C THR A 313 -11.69 -7.00 -10.47
N LEU A 314 -10.52 -6.87 -11.11
CA LEU A 314 -9.46 -7.88 -11.12
C LEU A 314 -8.76 -7.96 -9.76
N LYS A 315 -8.44 -6.81 -9.17
CA LYS A 315 -7.84 -6.70 -7.82
C LYS A 315 -8.75 -7.32 -6.76
N GLU A 316 -10.03 -6.93 -6.72
CA GLU A 316 -11.00 -7.50 -5.79
C GLU A 316 -11.20 -9.01 -6.02
N ALA A 317 -11.24 -9.47 -7.27
CA ALA A 317 -11.33 -10.90 -7.59
C ALA A 317 -10.12 -11.71 -7.09
N VAL A 318 -8.89 -11.22 -7.27
CA VAL A 318 -7.67 -11.82 -6.70
C VAL A 318 -7.71 -11.81 -5.17
N ARG A 319 -8.12 -10.69 -4.56
CA ARG A 319 -8.28 -10.54 -3.11
C ARG A 319 -9.23 -11.56 -2.51
N ARG A 320 -10.36 -11.85 -3.17
CA ARG A 320 -11.30 -12.92 -2.74
C ARG A 320 -10.75 -14.32 -2.97
N LEU A 321 -10.07 -14.58 -4.09
CA LEU A 321 -9.54 -15.91 -4.38
C LEU A 321 -8.38 -16.31 -3.45
N ARG A 322 -7.77 -15.35 -2.74
CA ARG A 322 -6.76 -15.62 -1.69
C ARG A 322 -7.27 -16.53 -0.57
N ASP A 323 -8.57 -16.59 -0.32
CA ASP A 323 -9.19 -17.52 0.63
C ASP A 323 -9.12 -19.00 0.15
N ARG A 324 -8.74 -19.23 -1.12
CA ARG A 324 -8.57 -20.53 -1.78
C ARG A 324 -7.24 -20.57 -2.55
N PRO A 325 -6.10 -20.75 -1.86
CA PRO A 325 -4.76 -20.58 -2.45
C PRO A 325 -4.50 -21.49 -3.66
N GLU A 326 -5.04 -22.72 -3.68
CA GLU A 326 -4.91 -23.67 -4.80
C GLU A 326 -5.48 -23.11 -6.12
N LEU A 327 -6.70 -22.55 -6.09
CA LEU A 327 -7.30 -21.93 -7.28
C LEU A 327 -6.55 -20.67 -7.71
N LEU A 328 -5.97 -19.95 -6.75
CA LEU A 328 -5.21 -18.74 -7.02
C LEU A 328 -3.84 -19.06 -7.63
N SER A 329 -3.15 -20.11 -7.19
CA SER A 329 -1.90 -20.57 -7.81
C SER A 329 -2.12 -20.99 -9.26
N ASP A 330 -3.17 -21.75 -9.55
CA ASP A 330 -3.50 -22.21 -10.91
C ASP A 330 -3.80 -21.01 -11.84
N ALA A 331 -4.58 -20.03 -11.36
CA ALA A 331 -4.90 -18.83 -12.14
C ALA A 331 -3.66 -17.99 -12.43
N LEU A 332 -2.73 -17.89 -11.47
CA LEU A 332 -1.50 -17.13 -11.63
C LEU A 332 -0.44 -17.88 -12.43
N GLU A 333 -0.48 -19.21 -12.50
CA GLU A 333 0.32 -19.96 -13.47
C GLU A 333 -0.12 -19.61 -14.90
N VAL A 334 -1.43 -19.53 -15.17
CA VAL A 334 -1.94 -19.06 -16.48
C VAL A 334 -1.52 -17.62 -16.77
N LEU A 335 -1.53 -16.73 -15.77
CA LEU A 335 -0.97 -15.38 -15.92
C LEU A 335 0.51 -15.44 -16.28
N SER A 336 1.31 -16.23 -15.57
CA SER A 336 2.75 -16.37 -15.79
C SER A 336 3.08 -16.90 -17.19
N GLN A 337 2.48 -18.01 -17.58
CA GLN A 337 2.63 -18.59 -18.93
C GLN A 337 2.25 -17.58 -20.04
N THR A 338 1.22 -16.78 -19.78
CA THR A 338 0.78 -15.71 -20.69
C THR A 338 1.79 -14.56 -20.74
N ARG A 339 2.19 -13.99 -19.60
CA ARG A 339 3.18 -12.89 -19.50
C ARG A 339 4.53 -13.30 -20.11
N GLN A 340 5.04 -14.48 -19.80
CA GLN A 340 6.25 -15.04 -20.43
C GLN A 340 6.18 -15.01 -21.96
N SER A 341 5.02 -15.37 -22.53
CA SER A 341 4.83 -15.46 -23.98
C SER A 341 4.70 -14.07 -24.61
N THR A 342 4.00 -13.15 -23.96
CA THR A 342 3.86 -11.76 -24.40
C THR A 342 5.18 -11.00 -24.27
N LEU A 343 5.90 -11.12 -23.16
CA LEU A 343 7.22 -10.50 -22.95
C LEU A 343 8.26 -10.99 -23.96
N LEU A 344 8.28 -12.29 -24.25
CA LEU A 344 9.17 -12.84 -25.29
C LEU A 344 8.81 -12.29 -26.69
N ALA A 345 7.52 -12.16 -27.01
CA ALA A 345 7.09 -11.56 -28.27
C ALA A 345 7.51 -10.08 -28.35
N THR A 346 7.24 -9.27 -27.31
CA THR A 346 7.61 -7.85 -27.29
C THR A 346 9.11 -7.63 -27.28
N PHE A 347 9.90 -8.52 -26.68
CA PHE A 347 11.36 -8.47 -26.77
C PHE A 347 11.82 -8.70 -28.22
N LEU A 348 11.32 -9.74 -28.88
CA LEU A 348 11.66 -10.04 -30.27
C LEU A 348 11.18 -8.95 -31.24
N ASP A 349 10.02 -8.34 -31.00
CA ASP A 349 9.54 -7.18 -31.76
C ASP A 349 10.45 -5.95 -31.52
N ALA A 350 10.81 -5.63 -30.27
CA ALA A 350 11.74 -4.53 -29.98
C ALA A 350 13.13 -4.72 -30.63
N LEU A 351 13.59 -5.97 -30.74
CA LEU A 351 14.82 -6.34 -31.41
C LEU A 351 14.75 -6.16 -32.94
N THR A 352 13.70 -6.69 -33.57
CA THR A 352 13.61 -6.85 -35.04
C THR A 352 12.79 -5.77 -35.77
N ARG A 353 11.76 -5.23 -35.13
CA ARG A 353 10.83 -4.23 -35.67
C ARG A 353 10.96 -2.87 -35.00
N GLY A 354 11.43 -2.85 -33.76
CA GLY A 354 11.46 -1.67 -32.91
C GLY A 354 10.10 -1.36 -32.31
N GLY A 355 9.94 -0.12 -31.88
CA GLY A 355 8.71 0.38 -31.31
C GLY A 355 7.64 0.75 -32.35
N PRO A 356 6.51 1.24 -31.86
CA PRO A 356 5.38 1.69 -32.67
C PRO A 356 5.80 2.65 -33.78
N SER A 357 5.27 2.46 -34.99
CA SER A 357 5.63 3.26 -36.16
C SER A 357 7.15 3.28 -36.49
N GLY A 358 7.92 2.31 -35.98
CA GLY A 358 9.38 2.21 -36.16
C GLY A 358 10.21 3.09 -35.21
N LEU A 359 9.60 3.61 -34.14
CA LEU A 359 10.24 4.43 -33.11
C LEU A 359 9.91 3.91 -31.70
N PRO A 360 10.91 3.66 -30.83
CA PRO A 360 12.36 3.61 -31.11
C PRO A 360 12.72 2.61 -32.20
N ARG A 361 13.86 2.81 -32.85
CA ARG A 361 14.32 1.92 -33.94
C ARG A 361 14.63 0.51 -33.41
N PRO A 362 14.50 -0.55 -34.24
CA PRO A 362 14.88 -1.90 -33.83
C PRO A 362 16.31 -1.98 -33.32
N ILE A 363 16.49 -2.65 -32.18
CA ILE A 363 17.78 -2.74 -31.47
C ILE A 363 18.84 -3.42 -32.36
N GLU A 364 18.45 -4.36 -33.23
CA GLU A 364 19.35 -5.02 -34.20
C GLU A 364 20.08 -4.07 -35.14
N LEU A 365 19.54 -2.87 -35.41
CA LEU A 365 20.25 -1.87 -36.24
C LEU A 365 21.54 -1.38 -35.58
N HIS A 366 21.67 -1.51 -34.26
CA HIS A 366 22.88 -1.18 -33.52
C HIS A 366 23.87 -2.36 -33.41
N ALA A 367 23.63 -3.52 -34.04
CA ALA A 367 24.52 -4.69 -33.93
C ALA A 367 25.96 -4.47 -34.43
N HIS A 368 26.23 -3.36 -35.14
CA HIS A 368 27.57 -2.90 -35.52
C HIS A 368 28.34 -2.21 -34.37
N ASP A 369 27.64 -1.76 -33.32
CA ASP A 369 28.19 -1.23 -32.07
C ASP A 369 27.84 -2.23 -30.93
N PRO A 370 28.76 -3.14 -30.58
CA PRO A 370 28.54 -4.22 -29.62
C PRO A 370 28.11 -3.73 -28.24
N LEU A 371 28.71 -2.62 -27.78
CA LEU A 371 28.48 -2.09 -26.45
C LEU A 371 27.09 -1.46 -26.36
N ARG A 372 26.71 -0.70 -27.39
CA ARG A 372 25.36 -0.15 -27.50
C ARG A 372 24.30 -1.23 -27.69
N TYR A 373 24.54 -2.20 -28.57
CA TYR A 373 23.59 -3.29 -28.83
C TYR A 373 23.26 -4.09 -27.56
N ILE A 374 24.28 -4.45 -26.78
CA ILE A 374 24.09 -5.15 -25.49
C ILE A 374 23.49 -4.20 -24.44
N GLY A 375 23.90 -2.93 -24.41
CA GLY A 375 23.33 -1.92 -23.53
C GLY A 375 21.83 -1.68 -23.75
N ASP A 376 21.39 -1.53 -25.00
CA ASP A 376 19.99 -1.35 -25.38
C ASP A 376 19.16 -2.59 -25.02
N MET A 377 19.69 -3.81 -25.20
CA MET A 377 19.03 -5.05 -24.77
C MET A 377 18.86 -5.13 -23.24
N LEU A 378 19.90 -4.79 -22.47
CA LEU A 378 19.87 -4.82 -21.00
C LEU A 378 19.00 -3.69 -20.43
N ALA A 379 18.97 -2.52 -21.06
CA ALA A 379 18.10 -1.41 -20.69
C ALA A 379 16.61 -1.75 -20.92
N TRP A 380 16.28 -2.34 -22.08
CA TRP A 380 14.92 -2.83 -22.35
C TRP A 380 14.48 -3.86 -21.31
N LEU A 381 15.37 -4.81 -20.99
CA LEU A 381 15.12 -5.84 -19.99
C LEU A 381 14.88 -5.24 -18.61
N HIS A 382 15.69 -4.26 -18.20
CA HIS A 382 15.52 -3.56 -16.92
C HIS A 382 14.16 -2.87 -16.81
N GLN A 383 13.75 -2.18 -17.89
CA GLN A 383 12.45 -1.52 -17.96
C GLN A 383 11.29 -2.54 -17.94
N ALA A 384 11.42 -3.67 -18.65
CA ALA A 384 10.42 -4.73 -18.65
C ALA A 384 10.25 -5.37 -17.26
N ILE A 385 11.35 -5.60 -16.53
CA ILE A 385 11.33 -6.12 -15.15
C ILE A 385 10.66 -5.12 -14.19
N ALA A 386 10.96 -3.82 -14.33
CA ALA A 386 10.33 -2.78 -13.52
C ALA A 386 8.82 -2.70 -13.76
N ALA A 387 8.38 -2.75 -15.02
CA ALA A 387 6.97 -2.76 -15.39
C ALA A 387 6.24 -4.03 -14.92
N GLU A 388 6.88 -5.21 -15.03
CA GLU A 388 6.31 -6.47 -14.52
C GLU A 388 6.15 -6.43 -12.99
N ARG A 389 7.17 -5.92 -12.28
CA ARG A 389 7.13 -5.71 -10.82
C ARG A 389 5.97 -4.79 -10.43
N GLU A 390 5.83 -3.65 -11.10
CA GLU A 390 4.76 -2.67 -10.83
C GLU A 390 3.37 -3.27 -11.09
N PHE A 391 3.20 -4.02 -12.19
CA PHE A 391 1.96 -4.73 -12.49
C PHE A 391 1.57 -5.72 -11.37
N MET A 392 2.54 -6.52 -10.89
CA MET A 392 2.31 -7.49 -9.80
C MET A 392 2.04 -6.79 -8.46
N GLU A 393 2.77 -5.72 -8.12
CA GLU A 393 2.54 -4.91 -6.91
C GLU A 393 1.17 -4.17 -6.96
N SER A 394 0.72 -3.79 -8.15
CA SER A 394 -0.61 -3.21 -8.40
C SER A 394 -1.73 -4.24 -8.26
N LEU A 395 -1.52 -5.47 -8.75
CA LEU A 395 -2.49 -6.58 -8.67
C LEU A 395 -2.78 -7.01 -7.22
N PHE A 396 -1.76 -6.98 -6.34
CA PHE A 396 -1.87 -7.35 -4.93
C PHE A 396 -2.10 -6.17 -3.96
N GLU A 397 -2.38 -4.96 -4.49
CA GLU A 397 -2.67 -3.75 -3.70
C GLU A 397 -1.53 -3.30 -2.76
N LEU A 398 -0.29 -3.78 -2.98
CA LEU A 398 0.87 -3.45 -2.14
C LEU A 398 1.49 -2.08 -2.46
N GLY A 399 1.18 -1.50 -3.62
CA GLY A 399 1.92 -0.36 -4.19
C GLY A 399 1.41 1.06 -3.90
N ARG A 400 0.37 1.29 -3.07
CA ARG A 400 -0.13 2.68 -2.84
C ARG A 400 -0.60 3.02 -1.42
N ASP A 401 -1.39 2.17 -0.75
CA ASP A 401 -2.08 2.55 0.51
C ASP A 401 -1.72 1.69 1.75
N GLY A 402 -0.75 0.76 1.65
CA GLY A 402 -0.49 -0.25 2.69
C GLY A 402 0.85 -0.13 3.43
N ILE A 403 0.85 0.50 4.62
CA ILE A 403 1.78 0.37 5.78
C ILE A 403 3.31 0.55 5.57
N GLY A 404 3.83 0.45 4.35
CA GLY A 404 5.26 0.56 4.03
C GLY A 404 5.48 1.22 2.69
N GLY A 405 5.08 2.49 2.56
CA GLY A 405 5.25 3.30 1.36
C GLY A 405 6.73 3.46 0.99
N ARG A 406 7.26 2.51 0.21
CA ARG A 406 8.58 2.54 -0.40
C ARG A 406 8.48 3.15 -1.80
N MET A 407 9.41 4.04 -2.11
CA MET A 407 9.41 4.74 -3.39
C MET A 407 9.85 3.80 -4.53
N ILE A 408 9.20 3.92 -5.69
CA ILE A 408 9.54 3.16 -6.90
C ILE A 408 11.03 3.33 -7.21
N GLY A 409 11.75 2.22 -7.40
CA GLY A 409 13.19 2.20 -7.69
C GLY A 409 14.12 2.11 -6.47
N SER A 410 13.62 2.06 -5.23
CA SER A 410 14.48 1.83 -4.05
C SER A 410 15.14 0.43 -4.12
N ALA A 411 16.46 0.35 -3.91
CA ALA A 411 17.18 -0.92 -3.84
C ALA A 411 16.61 -1.81 -2.72
N ARG A 412 16.25 -3.06 -3.05
CA ARG A 412 15.66 -4.00 -2.09
C ARG A 412 16.73 -4.96 -1.57
N LYS A 413 16.80 -5.14 -0.24
CA LYS A 413 17.59 -6.21 0.38
C LYS A 413 16.72 -7.46 0.49
N PHE A 414 17.02 -8.47 -0.32
CA PHE A 414 16.33 -9.77 -0.33
C PHE A 414 16.82 -10.66 0.82
N GLU A 415 16.60 -10.25 2.06
CA GLU A 415 16.78 -11.14 3.21
C GLU A 415 15.57 -12.09 3.33
N LYS A 416 15.77 -13.36 3.00
CA LYS A 416 14.78 -14.43 3.21
C LYS A 416 14.32 -14.44 4.68
N GLY A 417 13.00 -14.41 4.90
CA GLY A 417 12.39 -14.32 6.23
C GLY A 417 12.15 -12.90 6.77
N ARG A 418 12.53 -11.83 6.03
CA ARG A 418 12.22 -10.42 6.40
C ARG A 418 11.24 -9.73 5.44
N MET A 419 11.03 -10.27 4.25
CA MET A 419 9.91 -9.92 3.37
C MET A 419 8.58 -10.44 3.94
N GLY A 420 7.48 -9.76 3.62
CA GLY A 420 6.15 -10.37 3.76
C GLY A 420 5.94 -11.43 2.68
N GLU A 421 5.18 -12.48 3.01
CA GLU A 421 4.91 -13.65 2.13
C GLU A 421 4.51 -13.25 0.69
N VAL A 422 3.77 -12.13 0.54
CA VAL A 422 3.33 -11.62 -0.76
C VAL A 422 4.45 -10.92 -1.55
N GLU A 423 5.43 -10.29 -0.89
CA GLU A 423 6.57 -9.65 -1.58
C GLU A 423 7.55 -10.70 -2.13
N GLU A 424 7.76 -11.80 -1.40
CA GLU A 424 8.52 -12.97 -1.87
C GLU A 424 7.82 -13.64 -3.06
N TRP A 425 6.51 -13.86 -2.96
CA TRP A 425 5.72 -14.46 -4.04
C TRP A 425 5.62 -13.58 -5.31
N ILE A 426 5.65 -12.25 -5.17
CA ILE A 426 5.81 -11.33 -6.30
C ILE A 426 7.19 -11.52 -6.95
N GLY A 427 8.26 -11.66 -6.16
CA GLY A 427 9.62 -11.93 -6.65
C GLY A 427 9.66 -13.21 -7.50
N ASP A 428 9.17 -14.31 -6.95
CA ASP A 428 9.03 -15.61 -7.64
C ASP A 428 8.24 -15.51 -8.95
N MET A 429 7.14 -14.74 -8.95
CA MET A 429 6.31 -14.58 -10.14
C MET A 429 7.02 -13.73 -11.21
N VAL A 430 7.71 -12.65 -10.82
CA VAL A 430 8.49 -11.82 -11.75
C VAL A 430 9.64 -12.62 -12.37
N ASP A 431 10.37 -13.43 -11.59
CA ASP A 431 11.42 -14.30 -12.15
C ASP A 431 10.83 -15.30 -13.15
N LYS A 432 9.73 -15.98 -12.79
CA LYS A 432 9.02 -16.88 -13.72
C LYS A 432 8.58 -16.16 -14.98
N ASN A 433 8.08 -14.92 -14.89
CA ASN A 433 7.58 -14.16 -16.04
C ASN A 433 8.71 -13.74 -16.99
N VAL A 434 9.87 -13.42 -16.43
CA VAL A 434 11.06 -12.93 -17.15
C VAL A 434 11.96 -14.08 -17.63
N GLY A 435 11.92 -15.26 -17.01
CA GLY A 435 12.86 -16.37 -17.23
C GLY A 435 13.02 -16.82 -18.69
N LYS A 436 11.98 -16.75 -19.53
CA LYS A 436 12.07 -17.09 -20.97
C LYS A 436 12.90 -16.09 -21.79
N LEU A 437 13.16 -14.88 -21.29
CA LEU A 437 14.00 -13.87 -21.96
C LEU A 437 15.50 -14.19 -21.89
N SER A 438 15.92 -14.96 -20.87
CA SER A 438 17.32 -15.35 -20.65
C SER A 438 17.96 -16.04 -21.86
N GLY A 439 17.24 -16.97 -22.51
CA GLY A 439 17.74 -17.75 -23.65
C GLY A 439 18.06 -16.90 -24.88
N PRO A 440 17.10 -16.13 -25.43
CA PRO A 440 17.34 -15.22 -26.55
C PRO A 440 18.41 -14.16 -26.27
N LEU A 441 18.45 -13.62 -25.04
CA LEU A 441 19.47 -12.67 -24.59
C LEU A 441 20.87 -13.31 -24.58
N LYS A 442 21.02 -14.47 -23.91
CA LYS A 442 22.27 -15.24 -23.83
C LYS A 442 22.79 -15.62 -25.21
N LEU A 443 21.93 -16.05 -26.13
CA LEU A 443 22.32 -16.35 -27.51
C LEU A 443 22.88 -15.12 -28.22
N ARG A 444 22.20 -13.97 -28.14
CA ARG A 444 22.62 -12.73 -28.80
C ARG A 444 23.92 -12.17 -28.22
N VAL A 445 24.02 -12.10 -26.88
CA VAL A 445 25.24 -11.65 -26.18
C VAL A 445 26.42 -12.56 -26.54
N GLN A 446 26.25 -13.89 -26.54
CA GLN A 446 27.31 -14.82 -26.95
C GLN A 446 27.70 -14.71 -28.43
N GLN A 447 26.74 -14.46 -29.33
CA GLN A 447 27.02 -14.22 -30.75
C GLN A 447 27.84 -12.94 -30.93
N THR A 448 27.40 -11.84 -30.30
CA THR A 448 28.12 -10.55 -30.32
C THR A 448 29.53 -10.70 -29.73
N LEU A 449 29.70 -11.38 -28.59
CA LEU A 449 31.02 -11.61 -27.99
C LEU A 449 31.95 -12.41 -28.90
N ARG A 450 31.45 -13.48 -29.55
CA ARG A 450 32.25 -14.30 -30.47
C ARG A 450 32.67 -13.57 -31.74
N SER A 451 31.96 -12.52 -32.14
CA SER A 451 32.34 -11.66 -33.27
C SER A 451 33.21 -10.46 -32.85
N GLN A 452 33.66 -10.36 -31.59
CA GLN A 452 34.57 -9.30 -31.17
C GLN A 452 36.02 -9.68 -31.37
N GLU A 453 36.71 -8.90 -32.21
CA GLU A 453 38.16 -8.98 -32.39
C GLU A 453 38.92 -8.08 -31.37
N SER A 454 38.24 -7.11 -30.74
CA SER A 454 38.85 -6.16 -29.82
C SER A 454 38.73 -6.61 -28.35
N PRO A 455 39.85 -6.84 -27.63
CA PRO A 455 39.81 -7.16 -26.20
C PRO A 455 39.18 -6.04 -25.36
N ILE A 456 39.42 -4.77 -25.72
CA ILE A 456 38.88 -3.60 -25.02
C ILE A 456 37.34 -3.60 -25.06
N LEU A 457 36.74 -3.98 -26.19
CA LEU A 457 35.27 -4.07 -26.30
C LEU A 457 34.71 -5.24 -25.49
N ALA A 458 35.36 -6.42 -25.54
CA ALA A 458 34.97 -7.57 -24.71
C ALA A 458 35.03 -7.25 -23.21
N TYR A 459 36.04 -6.47 -22.78
CA TYR A 459 36.16 -6.02 -21.39
C TYR A 459 35.08 -5.01 -20.99
N LYS A 460 34.79 -4.00 -21.84
CA LYS A 460 33.68 -3.05 -21.61
C LYS A 460 32.33 -3.75 -21.54
N VAL A 461 32.09 -4.76 -22.38
CA VAL A 461 30.86 -5.57 -22.34
C VAL A 461 30.78 -6.40 -21.05
N SER A 462 31.90 -6.95 -20.54
CA SER A 462 31.91 -7.65 -19.26
C SER A 462 31.51 -6.72 -18.10
N ASN A 463 32.11 -5.53 -18.02
CA ASN A 463 31.78 -4.55 -16.97
C ASN A 463 30.31 -4.11 -17.05
N LEU A 464 29.77 -3.93 -18.27
CA LEU A 464 28.35 -3.63 -18.49
C LEU A 464 27.44 -4.78 -18.03
N LEU A 465 27.80 -6.04 -18.30
CA LEU A 465 27.06 -7.21 -17.83
C LEU A 465 27.08 -7.29 -16.29
N LYS A 466 28.24 -7.08 -15.64
CA LYS A 466 28.37 -7.05 -14.16
C LYS A 466 27.53 -5.94 -13.52
N PHE A 467 27.52 -4.76 -14.12
CA PHE A 467 26.67 -3.64 -13.69
C PHE A 467 25.18 -4.01 -13.71
N TYR A 468 24.72 -4.64 -14.80
CA TYR A 468 23.32 -5.04 -14.93
C TYR A 468 22.99 -6.26 -14.08
N GLU A 469 23.89 -7.23 -13.93
CA GLU A 469 23.77 -8.35 -12.98
C GLU A 469 23.52 -7.84 -11.56
N LEU A 470 24.39 -6.93 -11.06
CA LEU A 470 24.22 -6.31 -9.75
C LEU A 470 22.89 -5.55 -9.61
N THR A 471 22.44 -4.91 -10.69
CA THR A 471 21.18 -4.17 -10.72
C THR A 471 19.96 -5.11 -10.69
N MET A 472 19.95 -6.19 -11.49
CA MET A 472 18.86 -7.17 -11.51
C MET A 472 18.79 -8.00 -10.23
N ARG A 473 19.96 -8.33 -9.65
CA ARG A 473 20.06 -9.00 -8.34
C ARG A 473 19.36 -8.19 -7.23
N ARG A 474 19.40 -6.86 -7.32
CA ARG A 474 18.69 -5.92 -6.42
C ARG A 474 17.20 -5.72 -6.75
N THR A 475 16.67 -6.25 -7.86
CA THR A 475 15.25 -6.11 -8.26
C THR A 475 14.44 -7.41 -8.31
N ILE A 476 15.07 -8.55 -8.60
CA ILE A 476 14.44 -9.89 -8.65
C ILE A 476 14.95 -10.81 -7.54
N GLY A 477 16.25 -10.80 -7.26
CA GLY A 477 16.91 -11.65 -6.25
C GLY A 477 18.16 -12.35 -6.78
N GLU A 478 18.90 -13.03 -5.90
CA GLU A 478 20.14 -13.73 -6.26
C GLU A 478 19.87 -15.09 -6.94
N ASP A 479 18.88 -15.84 -6.45
CA ASP A 479 18.51 -17.18 -6.94
C ASP A 479 17.69 -17.17 -8.25
N ALA A 480 17.46 -15.99 -8.83
CA ALA A 480 16.63 -15.80 -10.01
C ALA A 480 17.29 -16.36 -11.29
N VAL A 481 16.51 -17.02 -12.15
CA VAL A 481 17.01 -17.61 -13.41
C VAL A 481 17.67 -16.57 -14.30
N LEU A 482 17.16 -15.34 -14.32
CA LEU A 482 17.81 -14.25 -15.06
C LEU A 482 19.13 -13.80 -14.41
N SER A 483 19.20 -13.71 -13.09
CA SER A 483 20.44 -13.32 -12.38
C SER A 483 21.55 -14.32 -12.65
N GLU A 484 21.25 -15.62 -12.60
CA GLU A 484 22.20 -16.67 -12.99
C GLU A 484 22.62 -16.56 -14.45
N ALA A 485 21.69 -16.33 -15.38
CA ALA A 485 22.01 -16.17 -16.80
C ALA A 485 22.90 -14.93 -17.09
N LEU A 486 22.72 -13.83 -16.34
CA LEU A 486 23.57 -12.64 -16.42
C LEU A 486 24.99 -12.90 -15.90
N ARG A 487 25.12 -13.61 -14.77
CA ARG A 487 26.42 -14.08 -14.25
C ARG A 487 27.14 -14.98 -15.26
N GLU A 488 26.45 -15.98 -15.81
CA GLU A 488 27.01 -16.87 -16.85
C GLU A 488 27.45 -16.09 -18.11
N MET A 489 26.69 -15.07 -18.52
CA MET A 489 27.08 -14.20 -19.65
C MET A 489 28.32 -13.37 -19.32
N SER A 490 28.43 -12.87 -18.08
CA SER A 490 29.62 -12.16 -17.62
C SER A 490 30.86 -13.06 -17.59
N ASP A 491 30.74 -14.26 -17.02
CA ASP A 491 31.82 -15.28 -17.01
C ASP A 491 32.32 -15.62 -18.43
N VAL A 492 31.41 -15.67 -19.41
CA VAL A 492 31.77 -15.91 -20.82
C VAL A 492 32.44 -14.66 -21.42
N SER A 493 32.00 -13.46 -21.07
CA SER A 493 32.64 -12.20 -21.51
C SER A 493 34.06 -12.07 -20.97
N ASP A 494 34.29 -12.40 -19.70
CA ASP A 494 35.62 -12.44 -19.09
C ASP A 494 36.53 -13.47 -19.77
N LYS A 495 36.02 -14.68 -20.05
CA LYS A 495 36.78 -15.71 -20.79
C LYS A 495 37.19 -15.24 -22.18
N VAL A 496 36.26 -14.67 -22.95
CA VAL A 496 36.56 -14.11 -24.29
C VAL A 496 37.60 -12.99 -24.22
N PHE A 497 37.52 -12.12 -23.20
CA PHE A 497 38.53 -11.09 -22.97
C PHE A 497 39.92 -11.67 -22.66
N PHE A 498 40.02 -12.60 -21.71
CA PHE A 498 41.28 -13.25 -21.35
C PHE A 498 41.88 -14.05 -22.51
N ASP A 499 41.07 -14.85 -23.22
CA ASP A 499 41.48 -15.60 -24.40
C ASP A 499 42.05 -14.68 -25.50
N ALA A 500 41.48 -13.48 -25.67
CA ALA A 500 41.92 -12.50 -26.65
C ALA A 500 43.26 -11.85 -26.28
N ILE A 501 43.47 -11.43 -25.03
CA ILE A 501 44.78 -10.90 -24.60
C ILE A 501 45.86 -11.99 -24.57
N GLU A 502 45.52 -13.23 -24.19
CA GLU A 502 46.44 -14.37 -24.25
C GLU A 502 46.77 -14.76 -25.71
N ALA A 503 45.82 -14.63 -26.65
CA ALA A 503 46.09 -14.81 -28.07
C ALA A 503 47.04 -13.72 -28.61
N GLN A 504 46.86 -12.47 -28.20
CA GLN A 504 47.73 -11.35 -28.59
C GLN A 504 49.15 -11.50 -28.03
N GLY A 505 49.31 -11.85 -26.74
CA GLY A 505 50.62 -12.12 -26.14
C GLY A 505 51.35 -13.26 -26.85
N ARG A 506 50.65 -14.36 -27.19
CA ARG A 506 51.19 -15.46 -28.00
C ARG A 506 51.51 -15.07 -29.44
N ALA A 507 50.80 -14.12 -30.02
CA ALA A 507 51.11 -13.58 -31.35
C ALA A 507 52.37 -12.71 -31.32
N LEU A 508 52.53 -11.89 -30.27
CA LEU A 508 53.72 -11.06 -30.04
C LEU A 508 54.98 -11.93 -29.89
N LEU A 509 54.91 -13.01 -29.09
CA LEU A 509 56.01 -14.00 -28.93
C LEU A 509 56.42 -14.72 -30.21
N ARG A 510 55.56 -14.76 -31.24
CA ARG A 510 55.85 -15.38 -32.55
C ARG A 510 56.30 -14.37 -33.60
N LEU A 511 56.35 -13.08 -33.26
CA LEU A 511 56.62 -12.02 -34.21
C LEU A 511 58.14 -11.93 -34.47
N LEU A 512 58.55 -12.23 -35.69
CA LEU A 512 59.93 -12.03 -36.14
C LEU A 512 60.18 -10.53 -36.29
N LEU A 513 60.86 -9.95 -35.30
CA LEU A 513 61.22 -8.54 -35.29
C LEU A 513 62.27 -8.21 -36.34
N ASN A 514 62.23 -7.00 -36.89
CA ASN A 514 63.22 -6.57 -37.86
C ASN A 514 64.59 -6.37 -37.20
N LEU A 515 65.52 -7.29 -37.47
CA LEU A 515 66.89 -7.27 -36.95
C LEU A 515 67.76 -6.18 -37.58
N ASP A 516 67.36 -5.59 -38.71
CA ASP A 516 68.16 -4.57 -39.38
C ASP A 516 68.03 -3.17 -38.78
N ASP A 517 66.99 -2.93 -37.98
CA ASP A 517 66.74 -1.66 -37.31
C ASP A 517 67.84 -1.34 -36.27
N THR A 518 68.46 -0.17 -36.41
CA THR A 518 69.50 0.36 -35.54
C THR A 518 68.96 1.08 -34.31
N ALA A 519 67.65 1.36 -34.24
CA ALA A 519 67.05 2.05 -33.11
C ALA A 519 67.24 1.26 -31.80
N LEU A 520 67.52 2.01 -30.72
CA LEU A 520 67.66 1.50 -29.36
C LEU A 520 66.38 1.69 -28.53
N THR A 521 65.23 1.77 -29.20
CA THR A 521 63.90 1.93 -28.62
C THR A 521 63.07 0.66 -28.83
N PRO A 522 62.08 0.35 -27.98
CA PRO A 522 61.21 -0.81 -28.16
C PRO A 522 60.52 -0.76 -29.54
N PRO A 523 60.49 -1.85 -30.32
CA PRO A 523 59.87 -1.89 -31.65
C PRO A 523 58.38 -1.55 -31.64
N ALA A 524 57.87 -1.04 -32.77
CA ALA A 524 56.48 -0.61 -32.91
C ALA A 524 55.42 -1.65 -32.48
N PRO A 525 55.52 -2.97 -32.80
CA PRO A 525 54.55 -3.96 -32.32
C PRO A 525 54.46 -4.06 -30.79
N ILE A 526 55.55 -3.80 -30.08
CA ILE A 526 55.58 -3.77 -28.61
C ILE A 526 54.96 -2.47 -28.09
N GLN A 527 55.20 -1.34 -28.77
CA GLN A 527 54.56 -0.07 -28.44
C GLN A 527 53.03 -0.14 -28.62
N GLU A 528 52.56 -0.74 -29.72
CA GLU A 528 51.13 -0.97 -30.00
C GLU A 528 50.47 -1.88 -28.95
N HIS A 529 51.14 -2.99 -28.59
CA HIS A 529 50.68 -3.90 -27.53
C HIS A 529 50.54 -3.19 -26.18
N MET A 530 51.54 -2.38 -25.80
CA MET A 530 51.53 -1.63 -24.55
C MET A 530 50.56 -0.43 -24.57
N GLN A 531 50.29 0.16 -25.73
CA GLN A 531 49.19 1.13 -25.87
C GLN A 531 47.84 0.45 -25.65
N MET A 532 47.63 -0.76 -26.16
CA MET A 532 46.40 -1.50 -25.88
C MET A 532 46.26 -1.84 -24.38
N LEU A 533 47.35 -2.21 -23.70
CA LEU A 533 47.34 -2.37 -22.25
C LEU A 533 46.93 -1.06 -21.55
N ARG A 534 47.52 0.08 -21.91
CA ARG A 534 47.13 1.40 -21.38
C ARG A 534 45.64 1.67 -21.55
N ASP A 535 45.09 1.39 -22.73
CA ASP A 535 43.67 1.57 -23.00
C ASP A 535 42.80 0.67 -22.10
N ILE A 536 43.17 -0.61 -21.91
CA ILE A 536 42.51 -1.53 -20.97
C ILE A 536 42.58 -1.02 -19.52
N LEU A 537 43.76 -0.56 -19.06
CA LEU A 537 43.93 -0.03 -17.70
C LEU A 537 43.13 1.26 -17.47
N SER A 538 42.97 2.11 -18.48
CA SER A 538 42.10 3.30 -18.39
C SER A 538 40.62 2.92 -18.24
N VAL A 539 40.17 1.85 -18.91
CA VAL A 539 38.80 1.34 -18.76
C VAL A 539 38.62 0.73 -17.37
N TYR A 540 39.59 -0.03 -16.87
CA TYR A 540 39.58 -0.57 -15.50
C TYR A 540 39.46 0.56 -14.46
N GLU A 541 40.27 1.61 -14.60
CA GLU A 541 40.24 2.77 -13.69
C GLU A 541 38.88 3.46 -13.68
N SER A 542 38.30 3.73 -14.85
CA SER A 542 36.95 4.32 -14.95
C SER A 542 35.87 3.45 -14.29
N SER A 543 35.89 2.13 -14.55
CA SER A 543 34.92 1.19 -13.96
C SER A 543 35.05 1.06 -12.44
N ARG A 544 36.25 1.26 -11.88
CA ARG A 544 36.49 1.19 -10.43
C ARG A 544 35.95 2.42 -9.69
N LEU A 545 35.99 3.59 -10.32
CA LEU A 545 35.43 4.82 -9.76
C LEU A 545 33.90 4.74 -9.63
N ASP A 546 33.22 4.21 -10.66
CA ASP A 546 31.75 4.02 -10.65
C ASP A 546 31.27 3.02 -9.58
N ASP A 547 32.11 2.05 -9.20
CA ASP A 547 31.81 1.09 -8.14
C ASP A 547 32.04 1.69 -6.74
N SER A 548 33.12 2.47 -6.56
CA SER A 548 33.43 3.10 -5.26
C SER A 548 32.31 4.03 -4.74
N GLY A 549 31.67 4.81 -5.63
CA GLY A 549 30.52 5.66 -5.29
C GLY A 549 29.23 4.89 -4.94
N ARG A 550 29.23 3.55 -5.01
CA ARG A 550 28.10 2.68 -4.64
C ARG A 550 28.34 1.91 -3.34
N THR A 551 29.60 1.70 -2.96
CA THR A 551 29.99 0.94 -1.76
C THR A 551 30.03 1.79 -0.50
N GLU A 552 30.19 3.12 -0.62
CA GLU A 552 30.13 4.06 0.52
C GLU A 552 28.81 4.02 1.31
N ALA A 553 27.74 3.43 0.75
CA ALA A 553 26.47 3.24 1.44
C ALA A 553 26.38 1.95 2.30
N GLU A 554 27.36 1.04 2.23
CA GLU A 554 27.29 -0.27 2.89
C GLU A 554 28.48 -0.62 3.81
N GLU A 555 29.60 0.12 3.77
CA GLU A 555 30.74 -0.08 4.70
C GLU A 555 30.54 0.60 6.07
N SER A 556 29.58 0.08 6.84
CA SER A 556 29.51 0.23 8.30
C SER A 556 29.31 -1.12 8.99
N GLY A 557 30.21 -2.05 8.66
CA GLY A 557 30.34 -3.35 9.31
C GLY A 557 31.80 -3.73 9.41
N GLU A 558 32.35 -3.73 10.62
CA GLU A 558 33.70 -4.23 10.89
C GLU A 558 33.71 -5.76 10.71
N ASP A 559 34.33 -6.28 9.64
CA ASP A 559 35.07 -7.54 9.72
C ASP A 559 35.89 -7.86 8.44
N GLY A 560 37.17 -8.21 8.63
CA GLY A 560 37.95 -8.99 7.67
C GLY A 560 38.60 -8.25 6.49
N LYS A 561 39.94 -8.36 6.39
CA LYS A 561 40.74 -8.01 5.19
C LYS A 561 40.46 -8.97 4.03
N SER A 562 39.27 -8.91 3.46
CA SER A 562 38.90 -9.61 2.24
C SER A 562 39.29 -8.74 1.06
N LYS A 563 40.46 -9.00 0.44
CA LYS A 563 40.86 -8.36 -0.82
C LYS A 563 39.70 -8.48 -1.83
N SER A 564 39.23 -7.36 -2.37
CA SER A 564 38.10 -7.35 -3.28
C SER A 564 38.36 -8.27 -4.49
N PRO A 565 37.38 -9.08 -4.95
CA PRO A 565 37.56 -10.02 -6.06
C PRO A 565 38.10 -9.38 -7.36
N SER A 566 37.94 -8.07 -7.51
CA SER A 566 38.41 -7.24 -8.62
C SER A 566 39.93 -7.03 -8.65
N GLU A 567 40.67 -7.14 -7.54
CA GLU A 567 42.14 -6.96 -7.53
C GLU A 567 42.87 -8.07 -8.29
N PHE A 568 42.48 -9.33 -8.06
CA PHE A 568 43.08 -10.51 -8.73
C PHE A 568 42.95 -10.47 -10.26
N GLY A 569 41.94 -9.76 -10.79
CA GLY A 569 41.75 -9.60 -12.24
C GLY A 569 42.87 -8.79 -12.89
N VAL A 570 43.36 -7.73 -12.22
CA VAL A 570 44.34 -6.81 -12.81
C VAL A 570 45.74 -7.41 -12.81
N GLU A 571 46.14 -8.08 -11.72
CA GLU A 571 47.45 -8.75 -11.66
C GLU A 571 47.58 -9.75 -12.83
N ARG A 572 46.53 -10.54 -13.11
CA ARG A 572 46.51 -11.44 -14.27
C ARG A 572 46.58 -10.69 -15.62
N ILE A 573 45.91 -9.55 -15.79
CA ILE A 573 46.00 -8.74 -17.02
C ILE A 573 47.43 -8.21 -17.21
N LEU A 574 48.05 -7.71 -16.14
CA LEU A 574 49.41 -7.21 -16.15
C LEU A 574 50.42 -8.31 -16.49
N ASP A 575 50.29 -9.49 -15.89
CA ASP A 575 51.16 -10.63 -16.20
C ASP A 575 51.01 -11.07 -17.67
N VAL A 576 49.77 -11.29 -18.15
CA VAL A 576 49.49 -11.77 -19.51
C VAL A 576 49.93 -10.79 -20.61
N MET A 577 49.99 -9.48 -20.34
CA MET A 577 50.41 -8.48 -21.35
C MET A 577 51.86 -7.99 -21.17
N VAL A 578 52.34 -7.80 -19.94
CA VAL A 578 53.70 -7.27 -19.72
C VAL A 578 54.76 -8.36 -19.93
N ASP A 579 54.52 -9.60 -19.52
CA ASP A 579 55.56 -10.64 -19.58
C ASP A 579 55.91 -11.07 -21.02
N PRO A 580 54.95 -11.26 -21.96
CA PRO A 580 55.28 -11.46 -23.36
C PRO A 580 56.02 -10.28 -23.99
N ALA A 581 55.66 -9.04 -23.64
CA ALA A 581 56.36 -7.86 -24.13
C ALA A 581 57.81 -7.79 -23.63
N LEU A 582 58.04 -8.18 -22.38
CA LEU A 582 59.35 -8.28 -21.77
C LEU A 582 60.21 -9.39 -22.41
N GLU A 583 59.65 -10.59 -22.57
CA GLU A 583 60.33 -11.75 -23.17
C GLU A 583 60.75 -11.46 -24.62
N VAL A 584 59.88 -10.82 -25.41
CA VAL A 584 60.21 -10.39 -26.78
C VAL A 584 61.30 -9.32 -26.79
N CYS A 585 61.27 -8.34 -25.87
CA CYS A 585 62.35 -7.36 -25.74
C CYS A 585 63.70 -8.05 -25.45
N LEU A 586 63.75 -8.97 -24.49
CA LEU A 586 64.99 -9.64 -24.09
C LEU A 586 65.52 -10.56 -25.21
N THR A 587 64.65 -11.34 -25.85
CA THR A 587 65.00 -12.25 -26.96
C THR A 587 65.50 -11.46 -28.18
N ALA A 588 64.80 -10.39 -28.56
CA ALA A 588 65.22 -9.53 -29.67
C ALA A 588 66.58 -8.85 -29.39
N ALA A 589 66.85 -8.49 -28.13
CA ALA A 589 68.14 -7.93 -27.74
C ALA A 589 69.29 -8.95 -27.91
N GLU A 590 69.07 -10.21 -27.54
CA GLU A 590 70.05 -11.28 -27.78
C GLU A 590 70.27 -11.55 -29.27
N GLU A 591 69.20 -11.64 -30.06
CA GLU A 591 69.29 -11.91 -31.51
C GLU A 591 69.99 -10.76 -32.26
N LYS A 592 69.64 -9.50 -31.96
CA LYS A 592 70.34 -8.32 -32.51
C LYS A 592 71.81 -8.27 -32.08
N ARG A 593 72.17 -8.66 -30.86
CA ARG A 593 73.58 -8.77 -30.43
C ARG A 593 74.35 -9.84 -31.20
N ARG A 594 73.72 -10.97 -31.53
CA ARG A 594 74.33 -12.04 -32.34
C ARG A 594 74.58 -11.59 -33.79
N SER A 595 73.68 -10.79 -34.37
CA SER A 595 73.85 -10.26 -35.73
C SER A 595 74.77 -9.04 -35.81
N ARG A 596 74.81 -8.19 -34.77
CA ARG A 596 75.61 -6.96 -34.70
C ARG A 596 76.30 -6.82 -33.33
N PRO A 597 77.52 -7.35 -33.16
CA PRO A 597 78.26 -7.28 -31.89
C PRO A 597 78.59 -5.86 -31.39
N SER A 598 78.55 -4.84 -32.27
CA SER A 598 78.76 -3.43 -31.94
C SER A 598 77.49 -2.67 -31.58
N TRP A 599 76.32 -3.33 -31.54
CA TRP A 599 75.05 -2.74 -31.16
C TRP A 599 74.83 -2.85 -29.64
N ASP A 600 74.41 -1.77 -28.99
CA ASP A 600 74.33 -1.70 -27.53
C ASP A 600 73.07 -2.39 -26.97
N GLN A 601 73.21 -3.69 -26.69
CA GLN A 601 72.17 -4.51 -26.08
C GLN A 601 71.68 -3.93 -24.73
N ALA A 602 72.59 -3.39 -23.90
CA ALA A 602 72.27 -2.93 -22.56
C ALA A 602 71.42 -1.66 -22.60
N VAL A 603 71.76 -0.70 -23.47
CA VAL A 603 70.97 0.52 -23.69
C VAL A 603 69.59 0.17 -24.26
N PHE A 604 69.48 -0.75 -25.23
CA PHE A 604 68.17 -1.18 -25.76
C PHE A 604 67.27 -1.82 -24.70
N VAL A 605 67.81 -2.74 -23.90
CA VAL A 605 67.04 -3.41 -22.83
C VAL A 605 66.60 -2.38 -21.79
N LEU A 606 67.47 -1.45 -21.39
CA LEU A 606 67.14 -0.43 -20.41
C LEU A 606 66.08 0.57 -20.93
N ASN A 607 66.18 0.99 -22.20
CA ASN A 607 65.17 1.83 -22.86
C ASN A 607 63.82 1.11 -23.01
N SER A 608 63.84 -0.20 -23.26
CA SER A 608 62.62 -1.01 -23.36
C SER A 608 61.96 -1.19 -21.99
N LEU A 609 62.72 -1.58 -20.96
CA LEU A 609 62.21 -1.74 -19.58
C LEU A 609 61.63 -0.43 -19.03
N THR A 610 62.32 0.70 -19.23
CA THR A 610 61.83 2.01 -18.78
C THR A 610 60.58 2.46 -19.53
N TYR A 611 60.43 2.12 -20.82
CA TYR A 611 59.18 2.31 -21.56
C TYR A 611 58.04 1.46 -20.97
N LEU A 612 58.27 0.17 -20.73
CA LEU A 612 57.26 -0.71 -20.10
C LEU A 612 56.82 -0.17 -18.73
N GLN A 613 57.77 0.25 -17.90
CA GLN A 613 57.50 0.84 -16.59
C GLN A 613 56.70 2.16 -16.70
N GLY A 614 57.06 3.04 -17.65
CA GLY A 614 56.39 4.32 -17.88
C GLY A 614 54.94 4.18 -18.37
N VAL A 615 54.57 3.05 -18.99
CA VAL A 615 53.16 2.75 -19.33
C VAL A 615 52.33 2.48 -18.08
N LEU A 616 52.94 1.94 -17.02
CA LEU A 616 52.28 1.59 -15.75
C LEU A 616 52.36 2.71 -14.70
N GLU A 617 53.20 3.73 -14.91
CA GLU A 617 53.53 4.73 -13.89
C GLU A 617 52.31 5.50 -13.35
N SER A 618 51.35 5.81 -14.23
CA SER A 618 50.11 6.53 -13.90
C SER A 618 49.11 5.73 -13.05
N TYR A 619 49.26 4.41 -12.95
CA TYR A 619 48.26 3.53 -12.36
C TYR A 619 48.70 2.99 -11.00
N ALA A 620 48.12 3.52 -9.91
CA ALA A 620 48.49 3.14 -8.54
C ALA A 620 48.31 1.64 -8.24
N PHE A 621 47.32 1.00 -8.86
CA PHE A 621 47.05 -0.44 -8.71
C PHE A 621 48.05 -1.34 -9.45
N ALA A 622 48.91 -0.79 -10.33
CA ALA A 622 49.96 -1.53 -11.02
C ALA A 622 51.30 -1.57 -10.23
N SER A 623 51.29 -1.14 -8.96
CA SER A 623 52.48 -1.03 -8.10
C SER A 623 53.31 -2.30 -8.05
N THR A 624 52.70 -3.47 -7.81
CA THR A 624 53.40 -4.77 -7.71
C THR A 624 54.25 -5.06 -8.96
N LYS A 625 53.68 -4.89 -10.16
CA LYS A 625 54.40 -5.13 -11.43
C LYS A 625 55.42 -4.02 -11.71
N ARG A 626 55.11 -2.77 -11.34
CA ARG A 626 56.01 -1.61 -11.45
C ARG A 626 57.26 -1.74 -10.57
N GLU A 627 57.12 -2.31 -9.37
CA GLU A 627 58.23 -2.63 -8.45
C GLU A 627 59.11 -3.75 -8.98
N SER A 628 58.51 -4.83 -9.52
CA SER A 628 59.23 -5.90 -10.21
C SER A 628 60.06 -5.38 -11.39
N LEU A 629 59.46 -4.55 -12.26
CA LEU A 629 60.19 -3.87 -13.34
C LEU A 629 61.26 -2.91 -12.81
N SER A 630 61.02 -2.23 -11.68
CA SER A 630 62.00 -1.32 -11.07
C SER A 630 63.25 -2.07 -10.60
N ALA A 631 63.09 -3.21 -9.93
CA ALA A 631 64.20 -4.05 -9.50
C ALA A 631 65.03 -4.53 -10.72
N MET A 632 64.36 -4.99 -11.78
CA MET A 632 65.01 -5.41 -13.02
C MET A 632 65.76 -4.26 -13.72
N ILE A 633 65.19 -3.04 -13.69
CA ILE A 633 65.85 -1.82 -14.18
C ILE A 633 67.10 -1.52 -13.35
N GLU A 634 67.05 -1.61 -12.02
CA GLU A 634 68.21 -1.35 -11.17
C GLU A 634 69.34 -2.38 -11.38
N ASP A 635 69.01 -3.66 -11.52
CA ASP A 635 69.97 -4.71 -11.87
C ASP A 635 70.65 -4.45 -13.23
N LYS A 636 69.88 -4.01 -14.24
CA LYS A 636 70.42 -3.68 -15.57
C LYS A 636 71.21 -2.37 -15.58
N VAL A 637 70.82 -1.39 -14.76
CA VAL A 637 71.61 -0.17 -14.51
C VAL A 637 72.95 -0.53 -13.86
N ASN A 638 72.97 -1.42 -12.86
CA ASN A 638 74.20 -1.86 -12.22
C ASN A 638 75.12 -2.60 -13.21
N GLN A 639 74.58 -3.50 -14.04
CA GLN A 639 75.33 -4.17 -15.10
C GLN A 639 75.94 -3.17 -16.10
N LEU A 640 75.16 -2.18 -16.55
CA LEU A 640 75.65 -1.12 -17.46
C LEU A 640 76.65 -0.18 -16.78
N VAL A 641 76.56 0.06 -15.47
CA VAL A 641 77.61 0.77 -14.70
C VAL A 641 78.92 0.00 -14.69
N GLU A 642 78.90 -1.32 -14.53
CA GLU A 642 80.13 -2.13 -14.63
C GLU A 642 80.73 -2.05 -16.03
N GLU A 643 79.95 -2.28 -17.10
CA GLU A 643 80.44 -2.20 -18.48
C GLU A 643 80.99 -0.81 -18.81
N HIS A 644 80.23 0.24 -18.52
CA HIS A 644 80.63 1.63 -18.79
C HIS A 644 81.86 2.04 -17.98
N TYR A 645 82.00 1.56 -16.73
CA TYR A 645 83.20 1.77 -15.93
C TYR A 645 84.45 1.13 -16.59
N HIS A 646 84.34 -0.09 -17.14
CA HIS A 646 85.46 -0.74 -17.82
C HIS A 646 85.83 -0.08 -19.15
N ASP A 647 84.88 0.53 -19.85
CA ASP A 647 85.17 1.28 -21.08
C ASP A 647 85.86 2.62 -20.75
N VAL A 648 85.32 3.40 -19.80
CA VAL A 648 86.00 4.61 -19.28
C VAL A 648 87.41 4.29 -18.76
N LEU A 649 87.63 3.12 -18.15
CA LEU A 649 88.95 2.67 -17.70
C LEU A 649 89.96 2.54 -18.86
N LYS A 650 89.52 2.07 -20.03
CA LYS A 650 90.35 1.94 -21.23
C LYS A 650 90.56 3.31 -21.88
N ASP A 651 89.51 4.13 -21.97
CA ASP A 651 89.55 5.46 -22.57
C ASP A 651 90.50 6.40 -21.80
N THR A 652 90.54 6.28 -20.47
CA THR A 652 91.51 6.98 -19.61
C THR A 652 92.95 6.46 -19.75
N GLY A 653 93.16 5.28 -20.32
CA GLY A 653 94.46 4.63 -20.45
C GLY A 653 95.06 4.12 -19.13
N LEU A 654 94.25 4.00 -18.07
CA LEU A 654 94.68 3.55 -16.74
C LEU A 654 94.41 2.05 -16.48
N ASP A 655 93.69 1.39 -17.39
CA ASP A 655 93.27 -0.02 -17.31
C ASP A 655 94.41 -0.98 -16.97
N THR A 656 95.49 -0.96 -17.73
CA THR A 656 96.66 -1.83 -17.56
C THR A 656 97.33 -1.66 -16.20
N VAL A 657 97.48 -0.40 -15.74
CA VAL A 657 98.02 -0.06 -14.43
C VAL A 657 97.11 -0.56 -13.30
N ILE A 658 95.80 -0.40 -13.45
CA ILE A 658 94.79 -0.75 -12.44
C ILE A 658 94.62 -2.27 -12.33
N ILE A 659 94.66 -3.01 -13.44
CA ILE A 659 94.67 -4.49 -13.43
C ILE A 659 95.90 -5.00 -12.67
N VAL A 660 97.08 -4.45 -12.94
CA VAL A 660 98.33 -4.81 -12.24
C VAL A 660 98.29 -4.42 -10.76
N LEU A 661 97.66 -3.29 -10.42
CA LEU A 661 97.44 -2.86 -9.03
C LEU A 661 96.51 -3.82 -8.25
N GLN A 662 95.50 -4.39 -8.92
CA GLN A 662 94.53 -5.32 -8.33
C GLN A 662 95.07 -6.75 -8.23
N ALA A 663 95.88 -7.19 -9.20
CA ALA A 663 96.52 -8.51 -9.25
C ALA A 663 97.84 -8.62 -8.47
N LYS A 664 98.23 -7.56 -7.73
CA LYS A 664 99.49 -7.46 -7.00
C LYS A 664 99.55 -8.41 -5.79
N ASP A 665 100.54 -9.30 -5.78
CA ASP A 665 100.94 -10.03 -4.57
C ASP A 665 101.48 -9.08 -3.49
N PRO A 666 101.13 -9.26 -2.19
CA PRO A 666 101.42 -8.29 -1.14
C PRO A 666 102.92 -8.08 -0.82
N GLY A 667 103.82 -8.85 -1.43
CA GLY A 667 105.28 -8.72 -1.28
C GLY A 667 106.03 -8.07 -2.45
N VAL A 668 105.37 -7.81 -3.59
CA VAL A 668 106.05 -7.27 -4.79
C VAL A 668 105.85 -5.75 -4.88
N PRO A 669 106.93 -4.93 -4.96
CA PRO A 669 106.80 -3.48 -5.08
C PRO A 669 106.26 -3.11 -6.47
N LEU A 670 105.25 -2.23 -6.50
CA LEU A 670 104.53 -1.84 -7.71
C LEU A 670 105.47 -1.30 -8.82
N SER A 671 106.57 -0.62 -8.47
CA SER A 671 107.55 -0.08 -9.44
C SER A 671 108.32 -1.12 -10.25
N ARG A 672 108.23 -2.42 -9.92
CA ARG A 672 108.89 -3.53 -10.63
C ARG A 672 107.97 -4.30 -11.58
N LEU A 673 106.69 -3.95 -11.64
CA LEU A 673 105.72 -4.61 -12.52
C LEU A 673 105.64 -3.82 -13.83
N ASP A 674 105.68 -4.51 -14.98
CA ASP A 674 105.97 -3.88 -16.28
C ASP A 674 105.02 -2.72 -16.65
N ALA A 675 103.71 -2.86 -16.43
CA ALA A 675 102.75 -1.79 -16.70
C ALA A 675 102.76 -0.64 -15.66
N ALA A 676 103.43 -0.81 -14.52
CA ALA A 676 103.47 0.16 -13.43
C ALA A 676 104.89 0.72 -13.16
N GLN A 677 105.84 0.47 -14.07
CA GLN A 677 107.15 1.11 -14.09
C GLN A 677 106.99 2.65 -14.21
N PRO A 678 107.94 3.45 -13.68
CA PRO A 678 107.82 4.91 -13.66
C PRO A 678 107.58 5.57 -15.03
N HIS A 679 108.13 4.99 -16.11
CA HIS A 679 107.95 5.50 -17.47
C HIS A 679 106.53 5.22 -17.99
N GLU A 680 106.11 3.95 -17.98
CA GLU A 680 104.75 3.54 -18.42
C GLU A 680 103.66 4.23 -17.60
N LEU A 681 103.83 4.36 -16.28
CA LEU A 681 102.92 5.11 -15.42
C LEU A 681 102.83 6.59 -15.82
N SER A 682 103.94 7.23 -16.23
CA SER A 682 103.92 8.62 -16.70
C SER A 682 103.18 8.77 -18.04
N VAL A 683 103.29 7.77 -18.94
CA VAL A 683 102.57 7.74 -20.22
C VAL A 683 101.07 7.50 -20.00
N ALA A 684 100.70 6.58 -19.11
CA ALA A 684 99.31 6.33 -18.72
C ALA A 684 98.66 7.57 -18.08
N LEU A 685 99.38 8.26 -17.17
CA LEU A 685 98.93 9.52 -16.61
C LEU A 685 98.77 10.61 -17.68
N GLN A 686 99.71 10.76 -18.62
CA GLN A 686 99.58 11.73 -19.71
C GLN A 686 98.40 11.46 -20.64
N LYS A 687 98.05 10.19 -20.89
CA LYS A 687 96.80 9.83 -21.58
C LYS A 687 95.59 10.28 -20.75
N PHE A 688 95.59 9.99 -19.45
CA PHE A 688 94.51 10.38 -18.54
C PHE A 688 94.29 11.91 -18.49
N SER A 689 95.33 12.75 -18.45
CA SER A 689 95.15 14.22 -18.51
C SER A 689 94.62 14.71 -19.85
N SER A 690 94.98 14.05 -20.97
CA SER A 690 94.39 14.36 -22.27
C SER A 690 92.90 14.00 -22.33
N TRP A 691 92.52 12.85 -21.76
CA TRP A 691 91.12 12.42 -21.63
C TRP A 691 90.31 13.35 -20.72
N LEU A 692 90.87 13.78 -19.58
CA LEU A 692 90.27 14.75 -18.66
C LEU A 692 90.02 16.14 -19.28
N SER A 693 90.64 16.43 -20.42
CA SER A 693 90.42 17.65 -21.20
C SER A 693 89.35 17.49 -22.28
N GLY A 694 88.78 16.28 -22.44
CA GLY A 694 87.78 15.92 -23.44
C GLY A 694 86.33 16.09 -22.99
N LEU A 695 85.41 16.09 -23.95
CA LEU A 695 83.97 16.22 -23.71
C LEU A 695 83.35 14.99 -23.03
N GLU A 696 83.99 13.83 -23.13
CA GLU A 696 83.58 12.54 -22.55
C GLU A 696 83.49 12.54 -21.02
N VAL A 697 84.17 13.51 -20.38
CA VAL A 697 84.14 13.76 -18.93
C VAL A 697 82.77 14.31 -18.47
N MET A 698 82.06 15.01 -19.36
CA MET A 698 80.77 15.64 -19.07
C MET A 698 79.58 14.87 -19.63
N HIS A 699 79.77 14.15 -20.75
CA HIS A 699 78.72 13.40 -21.41
C HIS A 699 79.30 12.23 -22.20
N SER A 700 78.82 11.01 -21.94
CA SER A 700 79.26 9.85 -22.72
C SER A 700 78.41 9.68 -23.98
N PRO A 701 79.00 9.65 -25.19
CA PRO A 701 78.26 9.46 -26.42
C PRO A 701 77.56 8.08 -26.51
N ARG A 702 78.06 7.06 -25.80
CA ARG A 702 77.43 5.74 -25.66
C ARG A 702 76.11 5.85 -24.88
N LEU A 703 76.14 6.53 -23.74
CA LEU A 703 74.97 6.69 -22.86
C LEU A 703 73.96 7.72 -23.40
N ALA A 704 74.34 8.59 -24.34
CA ALA A 704 73.48 9.59 -24.98
C ALA A 704 72.21 8.99 -25.61
N GLN A 705 72.26 7.70 -25.98
CA GLN A 705 71.18 6.94 -26.59
C GLN A 705 70.16 6.40 -25.57
N LEU A 706 70.34 6.65 -24.27
CA LEU A 706 69.34 6.37 -23.24
C LEU A 706 68.18 7.35 -23.32
N THR A 707 66.94 6.84 -23.33
CA THR A 707 65.72 7.66 -23.34
C THR A 707 65.57 8.47 -22.05
N VAL A 708 65.93 7.87 -20.90
CA VAL A 708 65.81 8.49 -19.57
C VAL A 708 67.13 9.16 -19.19
N GLN A 709 67.24 10.47 -19.39
CA GLN A 709 68.44 11.26 -19.09
C GLN A 709 68.87 11.22 -17.61
N ARG A 710 67.94 10.96 -16.67
CA ARG A 710 68.29 10.73 -15.25
C ARG A 710 69.16 9.47 -15.07
N LEU A 711 68.93 8.43 -15.88
CA LEU A 711 69.75 7.21 -15.84
C LEU A 711 71.11 7.42 -16.48
N HIS A 712 71.20 8.19 -17.59
CA HIS A 712 72.49 8.63 -18.14
C HIS A 712 73.38 9.22 -17.04
N SER A 713 72.89 10.25 -16.35
CA SER A 713 73.69 10.95 -15.32
C SER A 713 74.02 10.04 -14.13
N LYS A 714 73.06 9.24 -13.64
CA LYS A 714 73.29 8.26 -12.56
C LYS A 714 74.40 7.27 -12.93
N ILE A 715 74.33 6.67 -14.13
CA ILE A 715 75.31 5.68 -14.60
C ILE A 715 76.69 6.32 -14.75
N HIS A 716 76.77 7.46 -15.44
CA HIS A 716 78.02 8.16 -15.71
C HIS A 716 78.70 8.62 -14.41
N GLN A 717 77.97 9.30 -13.50
CA GLN A 717 78.50 9.74 -12.22
C GLN A 717 78.93 8.57 -11.33
N THR A 718 78.18 7.45 -11.32
CA THR A 718 78.57 6.26 -10.53
C THR A 718 79.88 5.65 -11.06
N ALA A 719 80.05 5.56 -12.37
CA ALA A 719 81.29 5.09 -12.99
C ALA A 719 82.47 6.04 -12.71
N LEU A 720 82.27 7.36 -12.81
CA LEU A 720 83.29 8.36 -12.47
C LEU A 720 83.67 8.31 -10.98
N ALA A 721 82.71 8.14 -10.07
CA ALA A 721 82.98 8.01 -8.64
C ALA A 721 83.81 6.76 -8.31
N ARG A 722 83.58 5.64 -9.02
CA ARG A 722 84.42 4.43 -8.93
C ARG A 722 85.83 4.66 -9.48
N LEU A 723 85.96 5.37 -10.60
CA LEU A 723 87.24 5.78 -11.17
C LEU A 723 88.04 6.64 -10.18
N VAL A 724 87.40 7.62 -9.52
CA VAL A 724 88.04 8.43 -8.47
C VAL A 724 88.55 7.56 -7.32
N LYS A 725 87.74 6.63 -6.80
CA LYS A 725 88.13 5.75 -5.69
C LYS A 725 89.33 4.86 -6.05
N ILE A 726 89.39 4.36 -7.28
CA ILE A 726 90.49 3.50 -7.73
C ILE A 726 91.74 4.31 -8.11
N TYR A 727 91.57 5.51 -8.69
CA TYR A 727 92.67 6.46 -8.92
C TYR A 727 93.28 6.99 -7.61
N GLN A 728 92.45 7.22 -6.58
CA GLN A 728 92.90 7.51 -5.23
C GLN A 728 93.77 6.37 -4.68
N ARG A 729 93.29 5.12 -4.76
CA ARG A 729 94.07 3.94 -4.33
C ARG A 729 95.40 3.81 -5.08
N LEU A 730 95.42 4.10 -6.39
CA LEU A 730 96.66 4.15 -7.18
C LEU A 730 97.62 5.24 -6.65
N CYS A 731 97.11 6.45 -6.39
CA CYS A 731 97.91 7.54 -5.82
C CYS A 731 98.46 7.21 -4.42
N GLU A 732 97.66 6.54 -3.57
CA GLU A 732 98.08 6.08 -2.25
C GLU A 732 99.17 5.01 -2.33
N GLU A 733 98.99 3.99 -3.19
CA GLU A 733 100.01 2.94 -3.39
C GLU A 733 101.30 3.50 -4.00
N VAL A 734 101.24 4.42 -4.96
CA VAL A 734 102.44 5.09 -5.50
C VAL A 734 103.16 5.93 -4.44
N ARG A 735 102.43 6.48 -3.45
CA ARG A 735 103.01 7.19 -2.30
C ARG A 735 103.58 6.29 -1.21
N ARG A 736 103.25 4.98 -1.18
CA ARG A 736 103.78 4.06 -0.15
C ARG A 736 105.26 3.76 -0.38
N PRO A 737 106.13 3.90 0.64
CA PRO A 737 107.57 3.66 0.49
C PRO A 737 107.91 2.20 0.14
N GLU A 738 107.03 1.26 0.55
CA GLU A 738 107.11 -0.17 0.25
C GLU A 738 107.12 -0.47 -1.26
N ASN A 739 106.47 0.38 -2.07
CA ASN A 739 106.38 0.22 -3.52
C ASN A 739 107.59 0.78 -4.29
N ARG A 740 108.59 1.35 -3.60
CA ARG A 740 109.91 1.73 -4.14
C ARG A 740 109.85 2.60 -5.41
N TYR A 741 109.08 3.69 -5.39
CA TYR A 741 109.17 4.76 -6.38
C TYR A 741 110.16 5.84 -5.92
N GLU A 742 111.19 6.12 -6.72
CA GLU A 742 112.28 7.04 -6.35
C GLU A 742 111.84 8.51 -6.20
N ALA A 743 110.79 8.92 -6.94
CA ALA A 743 110.27 10.29 -6.94
C ALA A 743 108.74 10.34 -7.02
N ALA A 744 108.05 9.60 -6.15
CA ALA A 744 106.58 9.46 -6.15
C ALA A 744 105.81 10.80 -6.20
N SER A 745 106.27 11.81 -5.46
CA SER A 745 105.66 13.15 -5.44
C SER A 745 105.84 13.92 -6.75
N THR A 746 106.95 13.71 -7.46
CA THR A 746 107.23 14.35 -8.75
C THR A 746 106.46 13.64 -9.89
N LEU A 747 106.38 12.31 -9.86
CA LEU A 747 105.59 11.51 -10.81
C LEU A 747 104.10 11.88 -10.73
N LEU A 748 103.56 11.98 -9.52
CA LEU A 748 102.18 12.42 -9.28
C LEU A 748 101.99 13.95 -9.32
N GLY A 749 103.04 14.73 -9.62
CA GLY A 749 103.01 16.20 -9.64
C GLY A 749 103.24 16.83 -11.01
N GLY A 750 103.54 16.03 -12.04
CA GLY A 750 104.00 16.54 -13.34
C GLY A 750 102.96 17.34 -14.15
N GLN A 751 101.66 17.07 -13.96
CA GLN A 751 100.54 17.84 -14.54
C GLN A 751 99.35 17.84 -13.57
N ARG A 752 98.45 18.83 -13.67
CA ARG A 752 97.15 18.78 -12.95
C ARG A 752 96.17 17.88 -13.73
N PRO A 753 95.31 17.10 -13.05
CA PRO A 753 94.99 17.10 -11.62
C PRO A 753 95.69 16.00 -10.81
N PHE A 754 96.91 15.58 -11.17
CA PHE A 754 97.54 14.43 -10.51
C PHE A 754 97.81 14.69 -9.03
N GLY A 755 97.56 13.68 -8.19
CA GLY A 755 97.76 13.72 -6.74
C GLY A 755 96.77 14.58 -5.93
N GLN A 756 95.87 15.36 -6.56
CA GLN A 756 94.85 16.18 -5.90
C GLN A 756 93.44 15.62 -6.16
N ILE A 757 93.02 14.65 -5.35
CA ILE A 757 91.74 13.93 -5.50
C ILE A 757 90.53 14.88 -5.46
N HIS A 758 90.57 15.93 -4.62
CA HIS A 758 89.49 16.94 -4.58
C HIS A 758 89.29 17.64 -5.94
N LEU A 759 90.36 17.90 -6.68
CA LEU A 759 90.28 18.57 -7.98
C LEU A 759 89.65 17.64 -9.02
N LEU A 760 89.91 16.33 -8.91
CA LEU A 760 89.30 15.32 -9.76
C LEU A 760 87.81 15.12 -9.45
N LYS A 761 87.41 15.08 -8.16
CA LYS A 761 85.98 15.10 -7.75
C LYS A 761 85.27 16.32 -8.35
N GLN A 762 85.87 17.51 -8.22
CA GLN A 762 85.34 18.77 -8.75
C GLN A 762 85.20 18.77 -10.28
N ILE A 763 86.20 18.23 -11.02
CA ILE A 763 86.15 18.11 -12.49
C ILE A 763 84.99 17.21 -12.94
N PHE A 764 84.70 16.14 -12.21
CA PHE A 764 83.60 15.22 -12.50
C PHE A 764 82.23 15.69 -12.00
N GLY A 765 82.14 16.87 -11.37
CA GLY A 765 80.90 17.38 -10.77
C GLY A 765 80.35 16.46 -9.66
N LEU A 766 81.21 15.64 -9.06
CA LEU A 766 80.87 14.82 -7.91
C LEU A 766 80.93 15.74 -6.67
N GLY A 767 79.84 15.82 -5.92
CA GLY A 767 79.83 16.53 -4.65
C GLY A 767 80.83 15.93 -3.67
N ASP A 768 81.25 16.73 -2.68
CA ASP A 768 82.05 16.23 -1.56
C ASP A 768 81.16 15.37 -0.66
N GLU A 769 80.98 14.09 -1.02
CA GLU A 769 80.36 13.04 -0.18
C GLU A 769 81.26 12.62 1.02
N ASP A 770 81.87 13.61 1.68
CA ASP A 770 82.73 13.44 2.87
C ASP A 770 82.50 14.61 3.86
N GLU A 771 81.25 14.83 4.28
CA GLU A 771 80.86 15.35 5.61
C GLU A 771 79.79 14.42 6.24
#